data_AF-R7FJM5-F1
#
_entry.id   AF-R7FJM5-F1
#
_cell.length_a   1.000
_cell.length_b   1.000
_cell.length_c   1.000
_cell.angle_alpha   90.00
_cell.angle_beta   90.00
_cell.angle_gamma   90.00
#
_symmetry.space_group_name_H-M   'P 1'
#
loop_
_entity.id
_entity.type
_entity.pdbx_description
1 polymer ?
#
loop_
_entity_poly.entity_id
_entity_poly.type
_entity_poly.pdbx_seq_one_letter_code
_entity_poly.pdbx_strand_id
1 'polypeptide(L)'
;MPRKKKEVVEGITEKLEYLGLDLDKIPQNLKKFEPLEYRVSRFYDEKQYRQYRYIDVKDIQILLSPTNRLTDLDEKYKKARPLYEYLDSKNEENIIKYTTFLNMLRNMDINEVEKVEREQMQLSREIPFKVKFQGNYLWQIYYSENTDKYFMIVPTEDTDYSTFFYLLKRQIENKRVGKVFVPVSNVKYSNKILKKSEFEDIENYLWLFTKDWPLIYEVYDKKNVMSVQIIGETNVYEKIKTTYKIQLEDEKEASEFYKLLKALFILQTEIPDYYKFDTNIDKTGKLEFYLDGQKIEYKHMVEFIREQYKIGLKRRKELKSKIRAFNKRIKKLQELAATQEIEYLAKEKQISTFLECKKSFFGKVKYYFKYSKKSNKSIKNEEVEDEIIEEENTQTEEVQVTEPVKKEKKRIPIKKIYTLEELITSYKELEELENQMKNLLMDINALKLKTKNMAKKIENASKYIEEIDSHKKSIFEFWKYSNKDEMEVLPEGEQEEVNVIKKIEKTFNYEEDLEEFGKKIDKMQRRNLDREDTDSVFIATTNLINTLNKIKTNNIMPEEIEKALKDLKAEAKELKSLNEEEYDIFGNIIQDTTKVRKINNKRHRELPKDKFNILEVNKNTKQIGFKLVLQSIVQNITKALDKGIIPESLPVYKAINGELLNNKEINIFNINPEKEMQEAVKVDGDKINLYKIHIKEGSKGIAFSNIIFYDNQNKTLPIGMDLSTKMIVDMSKLHLKLLDKKNFNVASFEDSNDDFSDFIIKNITVFDYEVVELEDLEKAGIEE
;
A
#
# COMPACT_ATOMS: atom_id res chain seq x y z
N MET A 1 25.88 69.38 -33.01
CA MET A 1 26.13 68.20 -32.15
C MET A 1 25.55 66.96 -32.82
N PRO A 2 26.21 65.80 -32.72
CA PRO A 2 25.95 64.65 -33.59
C PRO A 2 24.66 63.93 -33.22
N ARG A 3 23.93 63.44 -34.23
CA ARG A 3 22.83 62.47 -34.08
C ARG A 3 23.39 61.23 -33.37
N LYS A 4 22.94 60.93 -32.16
CA LYS A 4 23.17 59.62 -31.51
C LYS A 4 22.62 58.54 -32.46
N LYS A 5 23.51 57.75 -33.07
CA LYS A 5 23.11 56.48 -33.68
C LYS A 5 22.49 55.65 -32.56
N LYS A 6 21.21 55.28 -32.69
CA LYS A 6 20.62 54.20 -31.89
C LYS A 6 21.42 52.95 -32.27
N GLU A 7 22.34 52.51 -31.40
CA GLU A 7 22.86 51.15 -31.48
C GLU A 7 21.65 50.24 -31.33
N VAL A 8 21.25 49.62 -32.44
CA VAL A 8 20.26 48.55 -32.43
C VAL A 8 20.93 47.39 -31.72
N VAL A 9 20.60 47.20 -30.44
CA VAL A 9 21.05 46.04 -29.69
C VAL A 9 20.34 44.83 -30.32
N GLU A 10 21.10 44.03 -31.08
CA GLU A 10 20.59 42.82 -31.76
C GLU A 10 19.78 41.95 -30.81
N GLY A 11 18.59 41.52 -31.24
CA GLY A 11 17.67 40.66 -30.49
C GLY A 11 16.68 41.35 -29.55
N ILE A 12 16.81 42.66 -29.26
CA ILE A 12 15.83 43.37 -28.42
C ILE A 12 14.61 43.84 -29.23
N THR A 13 14.83 44.28 -30.47
CA THR A 13 13.75 44.85 -31.33
C THR A 13 12.66 43.82 -31.64
N GLU A 14 13.04 42.58 -31.98
CA GLU A 14 12.11 41.47 -32.24
C GLU A 14 11.23 41.17 -31.03
N LYS A 15 11.80 41.21 -29.82
CA LYS A 15 11.06 40.97 -28.57
C LYS A 15 10.13 42.11 -28.19
N LEU A 16 10.53 43.36 -28.43
CA LEU A 16 9.64 44.52 -28.27
C LEU A 16 8.46 44.44 -29.23
N GLU A 17 8.71 44.04 -30.48
CA GLU A 17 7.66 43.83 -31.48
C GLU A 17 6.71 42.70 -31.07
N TYR A 18 7.24 41.56 -30.60
CA TYR A 18 6.44 40.45 -30.07
C TYR A 18 5.54 40.86 -28.87
N LEU A 19 6.05 41.71 -27.97
CA LEU A 19 5.27 42.23 -26.83
C LEU A 19 4.30 43.35 -27.23
N GLY A 20 4.46 43.94 -28.42
CA GLY A 20 3.73 45.15 -28.84
C GLY A 20 4.12 46.41 -28.05
N LEU A 21 5.32 46.45 -27.45
CA LEU A 21 5.76 47.53 -26.56
C LEU A 21 6.66 48.54 -27.30
N ASP A 22 6.21 49.80 -27.38
CA ASP A 22 7.04 50.92 -27.82
C ASP A 22 7.62 51.68 -26.60
N LEU A 23 8.93 51.57 -26.39
CA LEU A 23 9.64 52.26 -25.30
C LEU A 23 9.64 53.79 -25.45
N ASP A 24 9.48 54.31 -26.67
CA ASP A 24 9.36 55.76 -26.91
C ASP A 24 7.92 56.24 -26.61
N LYS A 25 6.92 55.33 -26.62
CA LYS A 25 5.49 55.61 -26.38
C LYS A 25 4.83 54.58 -25.46
N ILE A 26 5.18 54.64 -24.17
CA ILE A 26 4.63 53.74 -23.16
C ILE A 26 3.10 53.93 -23.01
N PRO A 27 2.29 52.85 -23.11
CA PRO A 27 0.85 52.87 -22.89
C PRO A 27 0.44 53.48 -21.54
N GLN A 28 -0.65 54.26 -21.52
CA GLN A 28 -1.10 54.96 -20.30
C GLN A 28 -1.51 54.01 -19.16
N ASN A 29 -2.03 52.83 -19.47
CA ASN A 29 -2.39 51.82 -18.48
C ASN A 29 -1.17 51.32 -17.68
N LEU A 30 0.00 51.20 -18.31
CA LEU A 30 1.24 50.78 -17.62
C LEU A 30 1.82 51.88 -16.72
N LYS A 31 1.37 53.15 -16.87
CA LYS A 31 1.77 54.27 -16.02
C LYS A 31 0.90 54.45 -14.78
N LYS A 32 -0.20 53.69 -14.66
CA LYS A 32 -1.09 53.75 -13.50
C LYS A 32 -0.51 52.89 -12.39
N PHE A 33 -0.29 53.48 -11.23
CA PHE A 33 0.12 52.79 -10.02
C PHE A 33 -0.66 53.35 -8.83
N GLU A 34 -1.14 52.46 -7.97
CA GLU A 34 -1.79 52.84 -6.73
C GLU A 34 -1.06 52.16 -5.57
N PRO A 35 -0.65 52.89 -4.51
CA PRO A 35 0.00 52.31 -3.35
C PRO A 35 -0.83 51.18 -2.76
N LEU A 36 -0.22 50.01 -2.57
CA LEU A 36 -0.94 48.78 -2.21
C LEU A 36 -1.16 48.61 -0.71
N GLU A 37 -0.42 49.33 0.13
CA GLU A 37 -0.40 49.20 1.61
C GLU A 37 -0.28 47.75 2.11
N TYR A 38 0.37 46.87 1.32
CA TYR A 38 0.48 45.45 1.64
C TYR A 38 1.30 45.22 2.91
N ARG A 39 0.79 44.37 3.80
CA ARG A 39 1.45 43.97 5.04
C ARG A 39 1.87 42.51 4.93
N VAL A 40 3.18 42.28 4.96
CA VAL A 40 3.72 40.92 4.92
C VAL A 40 3.42 40.21 6.24
N SER A 41 2.84 39.02 6.15
CA SER A 41 2.55 38.19 7.33
C SER A 41 3.83 37.69 7.98
N ARG A 42 3.90 37.66 9.32
CA ARG A 42 5.06 37.12 10.06
C ARG A 42 5.22 35.60 9.95
N PHE A 43 4.17 34.91 9.55
CA PHE A 43 4.15 33.47 9.34
C PHE A 43 3.66 33.21 7.91
N TYR A 44 4.57 33.30 6.95
CA TYR A 44 4.28 33.04 5.55
C TYR A 44 5.09 31.84 5.05
N ASP A 45 4.48 31.03 4.19
CA ASP A 45 5.16 29.99 3.43
C ASP A 45 4.92 30.29 1.94
N GLU A 46 5.97 30.71 1.25
CA GLU A 46 5.92 31.08 -0.17
C GLU A 46 5.60 29.90 -1.11
N LYS A 47 5.75 28.66 -0.62
CA LYS A 47 5.51 27.45 -1.41
C LYS A 47 4.10 26.89 -1.24
N GLN A 48 3.30 27.42 -0.32
CA GLN A 48 1.93 26.97 -0.09
C GLN A 48 0.91 27.87 -0.79
N TYR A 49 0.41 27.39 -1.92
CA TYR A 49 -0.73 28.00 -2.62
C TYR A 49 -2.03 27.43 -2.09
N ARG A 50 -2.84 28.26 -1.43
CA ARG A 50 -4.14 27.87 -0.89
C ARG A 50 -5.31 28.29 -1.76
N GLN A 51 -5.11 29.30 -2.61
CA GLN A 51 -6.17 29.81 -3.49
C GLN A 51 -5.70 29.89 -4.94
N TYR A 52 -6.56 29.44 -5.85
CA TYR A 52 -6.40 29.60 -7.30
C TYR A 52 -7.58 30.39 -7.86
N ARG A 53 -7.30 31.38 -8.70
CA ARG A 53 -8.32 32.33 -9.17
C ARG A 53 -8.15 32.66 -10.65
N TYR A 54 -9.28 32.91 -11.31
CA TYR A 54 -9.32 33.64 -12.58
C TYR A 54 -9.30 35.15 -12.29
N ILE A 55 -8.18 35.80 -12.56
CA ILE A 55 -7.97 37.23 -12.30
C ILE A 55 -7.94 37.97 -13.63
N ASP A 56 -8.66 39.09 -13.71
CA ASP A 56 -8.58 39.96 -14.87
C ASP A 56 -7.18 40.58 -14.94
N VAL A 57 -6.52 40.43 -16.09
CA VAL A 57 -5.12 40.88 -16.29
C VAL A 57 -4.95 42.38 -16.03
N LYS A 58 -6.02 43.17 -16.21
CA LYS A 58 -6.02 44.62 -15.94
C LYS A 58 -5.96 44.97 -14.46
N ASP A 59 -6.34 44.04 -13.59
CA ASP A 59 -6.44 44.27 -12.14
C ASP A 59 -5.16 43.88 -11.40
N ILE A 60 -4.16 43.36 -12.12
CA ILE A 60 -2.86 42.95 -11.57
C ILE A 60 -1.84 44.08 -11.80
N GLN A 61 -1.34 44.69 -10.72
CA GLN A 61 -0.23 45.64 -10.81
C GLN A 61 1.11 44.92 -10.85
N ILE A 62 2.07 45.40 -11.66
CA ILE A 62 3.38 44.76 -11.75
C ILE A 62 4.44 45.60 -11.01
N LEU A 63 5.16 44.94 -10.11
CA LEU A 63 6.29 45.49 -9.37
C LEU A 63 7.56 44.68 -9.68
N LEU A 64 8.68 45.35 -9.92
CA LEU A 64 9.98 44.71 -10.10
C LEU A 64 10.83 44.95 -8.86
N SER A 65 11.47 43.89 -8.36
CA SER A 65 12.31 43.93 -7.16
C SER A 65 13.74 43.47 -7.47
N PRO A 66 14.78 44.25 -7.13
CA PRO A 66 16.19 43.88 -7.29
C PRO A 66 16.61 42.85 -6.24
N THR A 67 16.08 41.64 -6.39
CA THR A 67 16.23 40.49 -5.48
C THR A 67 16.10 39.20 -6.29
N ASN A 68 16.40 38.07 -5.64
CA ASN A 68 16.15 36.73 -6.13
C ASN A 68 14.80 36.22 -5.61
N ARG A 69 14.17 35.26 -6.31
CA ARG A 69 12.94 34.61 -5.85
C ARG A 69 13.03 34.00 -4.44
N LEU A 70 14.19 33.48 -4.05
CA LEU A 70 14.41 32.89 -2.72
C LEU A 70 14.57 33.94 -1.60
N THR A 71 14.67 35.23 -1.95
CA THR A 71 14.73 36.31 -0.97
C THR A 71 13.41 36.41 -0.20
N ASP A 72 13.48 36.81 1.07
CA ASP A 72 12.32 36.97 1.94
C ASP A 72 11.28 37.97 1.36
N LEU A 73 9.99 37.65 1.49
CA LEU A 73 8.89 38.45 0.95
C LEU A 73 8.89 39.91 1.45
N ASP A 74 9.23 40.15 2.71
CA ASP A 74 9.30 41.51 3.27
C ASP A 74 10.40 42.32 2.61
N GLU A 75 11.56 41.71 2.39
CA GLU A 75 12.66 42.34 1.66
C GLU A 75 12.28 42.57 0.18
N LYS A 76 11.70 41.56 -0.48
CA LYS A 76 11.24 41.65 -1.87
C LYS A 76 10.27 42.82 -2.05
N TYR A 77 9.27 42.94 -1.18
CA TYR A 77 8.25 43.99 -1.27
C TYR A 77 8.81 45.38 -0.93
N LYS A 78 9.67 45.52 0.08
CA LYS A 78 10.31 46.82 0.43
C LYS A 78 11.16 47.39 -0.72
N LYS A 79 11.88 46.50 -1.41
CA LYS A 79 12.72 46.86 -2.57
C LYS A 79 11.92 46.99 -3.87
N ALA A 80 10.70 46.47 -3.91
CA ALA A 80 9.88 46.49 -5.11
C ALA A 80 9.55 47.92 -5.55
N ARG A 81 9.61 48.15 -6.86
CA ARG A 81 9.26 49.43 -7.49
C ARG A 81 8.32 49.17 -8.68
N PRO A 82 7.39 50.09 -8.96
CA PRO A 82 6.39 49.90 -10.00
C PRO A 82 7.01 49.84 -11.39
N LEU A 83 6.41 49.05 -12.29
CA LEU A 83 6.92 48.81 -13.64
C LEU A 83 7.21 50.12 -14.42
N TYR A 84 6.41 51.18 -14.26
CA TYR A 84 6.63 52.43 -15.00
C TYR A 84 7.98 53.09 -14.71
N GLU A 85 8.55 52.90 -13.51
CA GLU A 85 9.90 53.40 -13.18
C GLU A 85 10.99 52.64 -13.94
N TYR A 86 10.75 51.38 -14.29
CA TYR A 86 11.66 50.55 -15.10
C TYR A 86 11.50 50.78 -16.59
N LEU A 87 10.44 51.46 -17.02
CA LEU A 87 10.22 51.84 -18.42
C LEU A 87 10.66 53.29 -18.70
N ASP A 88 11.05 54.05 -17.68
CA ASP A 88 11.43 55.46 -17.81
C ASP A 88 12.93 55.64 -18.08
N SER A 89 13.26 56.03 -19.30
CA SER A 89 14.63 56.34 -19.72
C SER A 89 15.02 57.81 -19.58
N LYS A 90 14.11 58.68 -19.11
CA LYS A 90 14.31 60.15 -19.08
C LYS A 90 14.73 60.65 -17.71
N ASN A 91 14.26 60.02 -16.63
CA ASN A 91 14.63 60.40 -15.28
C ASN A 91 16.00 59.77 -14.90
N GLU A 92 16.94 60.60 -14.45
CA GLU A 92 18.30 60.16 -14.06
C GLU A 92 18.29 59.10 -12.95
N GLU A 93 17.33 59.17 -12.03
CA GLU A 93 17.18 58.19 -10.94
C GLU A 93 16.70 56.80 -11.41
N ASN A 94 16.09 56.73 -12.60
CA ASN A 94 15.51 55.51 -13.16
C ASN A 94 16.40 54.82 -14.21
N ILE A 95 17.53 55.42 -14.60
CA ILE A 95 18.42 54.87 -15.64
C ILE A 95 18.89 53.45 -15.31
N ILE A 96 19.22 53.18 -14.04
CA ILE A 96 19.66 51.85 -13.59
C ILE A 96 18.52 50.83 -13.74
N LYS A 97 17.30 51.19 -13.30
CA LYS A 97 16.09 50.35 -13.42
C LYS A 97 15.76 50.06 -14.88
N TYR A 98 15.83 51.09 -15.72
CA TYR A 98 15.63 50.96 -17.17
C TYR A 98 16.64 50.00 -17.80
N THR A 99 17.91 50.07 -17.40
CA THR A 99 18.95 49.14 -17.85
C THR A 99 18.65 47.71 -17.41
N THR A 100 18.19 47.51 -16.18
CA THR A 100 17.75 46.18 -15.68
C THR A 100 16.61 45.61 -16.51
N PHE A 101 15.61 46.40 -16.87
CA PHE A 101 14.51 45.95 -17.73
C PHE A 101 15.01 45.53 -19.12
N LEU A 102 15.93 46.28 -19.72
CA LEU A 102 16.54 45.91 -21.00
C LEU A 102 17.31 44.58 -20.91
N ASN A 103 17.98 44.31 -19.80
CA ASN A 103 18.65 43.03 -19.57
C ASN A 103 17.64 41.88 -19.43
N MET A 104 16.54 42.08 -18.70
CA MET A 104 15.47 41.08 -18.60
C MET A 104 14.88 40.76 -19.97
N LEU A 105 14.65 41.79 -20.79
CA LEU A 105 14.16 41.65 -22.16
C LEU A 105 15.18 40.93 -23.05
N ARG A 106 16.47 41.19 -22.87
CA ARG A 106 17.55 40.46 -23.57
C ARG A 106 17.55 38.97 -23.21
N ASN A 107 17.18 38.61 -21.99
CA ASN A 107 17.14 37.23 -21.51
C ASN A 107 15.79 36.52 -21.76
N MET A 108 14.75 37.24 -22.21
CA MET A 108 13.44 36.65 -22.53
C MET A 108 13.53 35.61 -23.65
N ASP A 109 12.99 34.41 -23.42
CA ASP A 109 12.74 33.42 -24.48
C ASP A 109 11.27 33.50 -24.94
N ILE A 110 11.06 33.78 -26.23
CA ILE A 110 9.72 33.87 -26.82
C ILE A 110 9.01 32.51 -26.74
N ASN A 111 9.74 31.39 -26.93
CA ASN A 111 9.15 30.05 -26.91
C ASN A 111 8.58 29.72 -25.54
N GLU A 112 9.26 30.11 -24.46
CA GLU A 112 8.76 29.92 -23.09
C GLU A 112 7.52 30.79 -22.81
N VAL A 113 7.48 32.02 -23.31
CA VAL A 113 6.27 32.87 -23.20
C VAL A 113 5.09 32.26 -23.98
N GLU A 114 5.34 31.70 -25.16
CA GLU A 114 4.31 31.00 -25.94
C GLU A 114 3.82 29.72 -25.26
N LYS A 115 4.68 29.00 -24.54
CA LYS A 115 4.27 27.85 -23.70
C LYS A 115 3.29 28.30 -22.62
N VAL A 116 3.61 29.37 -21.88
CA VAL A 116 2.68 29.95 -20.88
C VAL A 116 1.37 30.39 -21.53
N GLU A 117 1.42 30.97 -22.74
CA GLU A 117 0.22 31.35 -23.48
C GLU A 117 -0.65 30.12 -23.84
N ARG A 118 -0.06 29.01 -24.30
CA ARG A 118 -0.78 27.75 -24.58
C ARG A 118 -1.38 27.14 -23.31
N GLU A 119 -0.62 27.09 -22.22
CA GLU A 119 -1.08 26.58 -20.92
C GLU A 119 -2.28 27.40 -20.40
N GLN A 120 -2.20 28.73 -20.45
CA GLN A 120 -3.32 29.59 -20.05
C GLN A 120 -4.54 29.47 -20.97
N MET A 121 -4.35 29.16 -22.25
CA MET A 121 -5.47 28.81 -23.14
C MET A 121 -6.14 27.50 -22.72
N GLN A 122 -5.38 26.48 -22.32
CA GLN A 122 -5.91 25.22 -21.80
C GLN A 122 -6.63 25.45 -20.46
N LEU A 123 -6.01 26.16 -19.52
CA LEU A 123 -6.61 26.54 -18.24
C LEU A 123 -7.91 27.32 -18.43
N SER A 124 -7.99 28.17 -19.47
CA SER A 124 -9.23 28.86 -19.77
C SER A 124 -10.37 27.93 -20.19
N ARG A 125 -10.09 26.71 -20.67
CA ARG A 125 -11.11 25.73 -21.04
C ARG A 125 -11.50 24.88 -19.84
N GLU A 126 -10.50 24.34 -19.14
CA GLU A 126 -10.69 23.40 -18.05
C GLU A 126 -9.60 23.54 -17.00
N ILE A 127 -9.96 23.33 -15.74
CA ILE A 127 -9.01 23.31 -14.62
C ILE A 127 -8.48 21.87 -14.50
N PRO A 128 -7.15 21.67 -14.47
CA PRO A 128 -6.55 20.34 -14.41
C PRO A 128 -7.04 19.58 -13.17
N PHE A 129 -7.04 18.25 -13.25
CA PHE A 129 -7.49 17.41 -12.14
C PHE A 129 -6.76 17.76 -10.84
N LYS A 130 -5.43 17.93 -10.92
CA LYS A 130 -4.54 18.28 -9.80
C LYS A 130 -4.58 19.76 -9.38
N VAL A 131 -5.36 20.62 -10.06
CA VAL A 131 -5.47 22.09 -9.89
C VAL A 131 -4.17 22.87 -10.17
N LYS A 132 -3.04 22.35 -9.69
CA LYS A 132 -1.68 22.80 -9.98
C LYS A 132 -1.32 22.55 -11.45
N PHE A 133 -0.43 23.39 -11.95
CA PHE A 133 0.17 23.31 -13.27
C PHE A 133 1.65 23.68 -13.19
N GLN A 134 2.40 23.42 -14.26
CA GLN A 134 3.83 23.65 -14.31
C GLN A 134 4.17 25.15 -14.16
N GLY A 135 5.22 25.48 -13.40
CA GLY A 135 5.66 26.88 -13.28
C GLY A 135 4.78 27.77 -12.39
N ASN A 136 3.84 27.23 -11.61
CA ASN A 136 3.05 27.96 -10.60
C ASN A 136 3.85 28.99 -9.77
N TYR A 137 5.07 28.64 -9.40
CA TYR A 137 5.95 29.48 -8.58
C TYR A 137 6.47 30.74 -9.30
N LEU A 138 6.39 30.80 -10.63
CA LEU A 138 6.82 31.94 -11.43
C LEU A 138 5.81 33.10 -11.39
N TRP A 139 4.54 32.83 -11.02
CA TRP A 139 3.52 33.85 -11.06
C TRP A 139 3.69 34.90 -9.96
N GLN A 140 4.08 34.52 -8.74
CA GLN A 140 4.30 35.44 -7.61
C GLN A 140 3.24 36.57 -7.51
N ILE A 141 1.98 36.20 -7.73
CA ILE A 141 0.84 37.12 -7.61
C ILE A 141 0.37 37.10 -6.17
N TYR A 142 0.26 38.28 -5.58
CA TYR A 142 -0.21 38.53 -4.22
C TYR A 142 -1.50 39.35 -4.28
N TYR A 143 -2.22 39.36 -3.17
CA TYR A 143 -3.44 40.14 -2.99
C TYR A 143 -3.31 41.03 -1.75
N SER A 144 -3.60 42.32 -1.90
CA SER A 144 -3.63 43.26 -0.78
C SER A 144 -5.05 43.47 -0.29
N GLU A 145 -5.34 42.99 0.92
CA GLU A 145 -6.64 43.15 1.58
C GLU A 145 -6.98 44.62 1.86
N ASN A 146 -5.97 45.46 2.11
CA ASN A 146 -6.18 46.87 2.45
C ASN A 146 -6.71 47.70 1.28
N THR A 147 -6.32 47.33 0.05
CA THR A 147 -6.61 48.10 -1.16
C THR A 147 -7.47 47.35 -2.16
N ASP A 148 -7.79 46.08 -1.90
CA ASP A 148 -8.54 45.17 -2.78
C ASP A 148 -7.91 45.08 -4.19
N LYS A 149 -6.58 44.86 -4.22
CA LYS A 149 -5.81 44.80 -5.46
C LYS A 149 -4.88 43.60 -5.54
N TYR A 150 -4.74 43.06 -6.74
CA TYR A 150 -3.73 42.07 -7.05
C TYR A 150 -2.46 42.74 -7.54
N PHE A 151 -1.31 42.14 -7.20
CA PHE A 151 -0.03 42.59 -7.72
C PHE A 151 0.95 41.43 -7.88
N MET A 152 1.77 41.50 -8.92
CA MET A 152 2.87 40.58 -9.18
C MET A 152 4.17 41.22 -8.69
N ILE A 153 4.97 40.47 -7.92
CA ILE A 153 6.36 40.84 -7.66
C ILE A 153 7.24 40.04 -8.62
N VAL A 154 8.09 40.72 -9.38
CA VAL A 154 9.02 40.13 -10.32
C VAL A 154 10.44 40.32 -9.79
N PRO A 155 11.11 39.27 -9.28
CA PRO A 155 12.52 39.34 -8.88
C PRO A 155 13.39 39.52 -10.13
N THR A 156 14.21 40.58 -10.17
CA THR A 156 15.00 40.89 -11.37
C THR A 156 16.32 40.10 -11.46
N GLU A 157 16.69 39.32 -10.44
CA GLU A 157 17.91 38.48 -10.45
C GLU A 157 17.64 37.04 -10.90
N ASP A 158 16.38 36.69 -11.19
CA ASP A 158 16.00 35.37 -11.72
C ASP A 158 16.42 35.21 -13.19
N THR A 159 16.31 34.00 -13.74
CA THR A 159 16.62 33.73 -15.16
C THR A 159 15.39 33.56 -16.05
N ASP A 160 14.24 33.22 -15.45
CA ASP A 160 12.99 32.96 -16.15
C ASP A 160 11.97 34.05 -15.81
N TYR A 161 11.56 34.79 -16.84
CA TYR A 161 10.59 35.88 -16.78
C TYR A 161 9.37 35.64 -17.68
N SER A 162 9.15 34.39 -18.11
CA SER A 162 8.12 34.02 -19.07
C SER A 162 6.71 34.47 -18.65
N THR A 163 6.33 34.22 -17.39
CA THR A 163 5.03 34.65 -16.81
C THR A 163 4.88 36.16 -16.76
N PHE A 164 5.94 36.90 -16.41
CA PHE A 164 5.94 38.36 -16.39
C PHE A 164 5.73 38.93 -17.79
N PHE A 165 6.50 38.46 -18.77
CA PHE A 165 6.39 38.94 -20.15
C PHE A 165 5.06 38.55 -20.80
N TYR A 166 4.52 37.37 -20.47
CA TYR A 166 3.15 36.99 -20.86
C TYR A 166 2.11 37.98 -20.30
N LEU A 167 2.17 38.27 -18.99
CA LEU A 167 1.23 39.20 -18.35
C LEU A 167 1.36 40.61 -18.94
N LEU A 168 2.59 41.09 -19.17
CA LEU A 168 2.86 42.39 -19.78
C LEU A 168 2.30 42.48 -21.20
N LYS A 169 2.56 41.47 -22.05
CA LYS A 169 2.01 41.37 -23.41
C LYS A 169 0.48 41.48 -23.38
N ARG A 170 -0.17 40.71 -22.50
CA ARG A 170 -1.63 40.72 -22.34
C ARG A 170 -2.18 42.07 -21.86
N GLN A 171 -1.46 42.80 -21.01
CA GLN A 171 -1.84 44.15 -20.59
C GLN A 171 -1.76 45.17 -21.74
N ILE A 172 -0.87 44.97 -22.71
CA ILE A 172 -0.66 45.87 -23.86
C ILE A 172 -1.67 45.62 -24.98
N GLU A 173 -1.95 44.35 -25.32
CA GLU A 173 -2.74 43.97 -26.50
C GLU A 173 -4.19 44.48 -26.51
N ASN A 174 -4.77 44.82 -25.36
CA ASN A 174 -6.07 45.50 -25.17
C ASN A 174 -7.31 44.95 -25.92
N LYS A 175 -7.20 43.81 -26.62
CA LYS A 175 -8.33 42.99 -27.12
C LYS A 175 -9.01 42.32 -25.91
N ARG A 176 -10.31 41.95 -26.02
CA ARG A 176 -11.17 41.40 -24.94
C ARG A 176 -10.34 40.67 -23.88
N VAL A 177 -10.15 41.33 -22.74
CA VAL A 177 -9.18 40.96 -21.72
C VAL A 177 -9.53 39.58 -21.19
N GLY A 178 -8.65 38.61 -21.41
CA GLY A 178 -8.79 37.28 -20.82
C GLY A 178 -8.44 37.35 -19.33
N LYS A 179 -9.20 36.64 -18.51
CA LYS A 179 -8.76 36.29 -17.16
C LYS A 179 -7.61 35.29 -17.25
N VAL A 180 -6.63 35.40 -16.36
CA VAL A 180 -5.58 34.40 -16.18
C VAL A 180 -5.90 33.53 -14.97
N PHE A 181 -5.68 32.23 -15.07
CA PHE A 181 -5.83 31.30 -13.96
C PHE A 181 -4.49 31.13 -13.26
N VAL A 182 -4.41 31.57 -12.02
CA VAL A 182 -3.13 31.70 -11.31
C VAL A 182 -3.27 31.37 -9.81
N PRO A 183 -2.21 30.84 -9.17
CA PRO A 183 -2.15 30.76 -7.72
C PRO A 183 -1.99 32.14 -7.10
N VAL A 184 -2.68 32.39 -5.99
CA VAL A 184 -2.49 33.61 -5.18
C VAL A 184 -1.61 33.29 -3.96
N SER A 185 -0.45 33.92 -3.93
CA SER A 185 0.62 33.71 -2.95
C SER A 185 0.32 34.41 -1.63
N ASN A 186 0.70 33.75 -0.52
CA ASN A 186 0.55 34.28 0.85
C ASN A 186 -0.90 34.66 1.25
N VAL A 187 -1.90 34.02 0.64
CA VAL A 187 -3.31 34.21 1.00
C VAL A 187 -3.79 33.01 1.81
N LYS A 188 -4.47 33.30 2.93
CA LYS A 188 -5.09 32.28 3.80
C LYS A 188 -6.41 31.80 3.21
N TYR A 189 -6.94 30.67 3.69
CA TYR A 189 -8.30 30.26 3.33
C TYR A 189 -9.32 31.35 3.68
N SER A 190 -10.29 31.57 2.80
CA SER A 190 -11.34 32.57 2.96
C SER A 190 -12.27 32.29 4.15
N ASN A 191 -12.35 31.03 4.56
CA ASN A 191 -13.27 30.50 5.56
C ASN A 191 -14.77 30.62 5.20
N LYS A 192 -15.09 30.71 3.90
CA LYS A 192 -16.48 30.86 3.42
C LYS A 192 -17.27 29.54 3.42
N ILE A 193 -16.64 28.43 3.01
CA ILE A 193 -17.28 27.10 2.94
C ILE A 193 -16.91 26.24 4.16
N LEU A 194 -15.64 26.29 4.60
CA LEU A 194 -15.11 25.56 5.75
C LEU A 194 -14.43 26.53 6.71
N LYS A 195 -14.50 26.27 8.01
CA LYS A 195 -13.76 27.04 9.02
C LYS A 195 -12.30 26.62 9.06
N LYS A 196 -11.43 27.50 9.58
CA LYS A 196 -10.00 27.21 9.77
C LYS A 196 -9.75 25.87 10.49
N SER A 197 -10.46 25.62 11.58
CA SER A 197 -10.33 24.35 12.33
C SER A 197 -10.81 23.15 11.53
N GLU A 198 -11.81 23.32 10.67
CA GLU A 198 -12.35 22.23 9.84
C GLU A 198 -11.36 21.83 8.73
N PHE A 199 -10.57 22.78 8.19
CA PHE A 199 -9.46 22.43 7.29
C PHE A 199 -8.42 21.54 7.99
N GLU A 200 -7.94 21.96 9.17
CA GLU A 200 -6.96 21.21 9.96
C GLU A 200 -7.50 19.81 10.34
N ASP A 201 -8.76 19.72 10.76
CA ASP A 201 -9.43 18.45 11.04
C ASP A 201 -9.52 17.55 9.79
N ILE A 202 -9.93 18.08 8.63
CA ILE A 202 -10.06 17.31 7.38
C ILE A 202 -8.71 16.75 6.94
N GLU A 203 -7.64 17.55 7.01
CA GLU A 203 -6.29 17.10 6.69
C GLU A 203 -5.89 15.90 7.58
N ASN A 204 -6.10 16.01 8.89
CA ASN A 204 -5.81 14.94 9.86
C ASN A 204 -6.67 13.69 9.63
N TYR A 205 -7.98 13.87 9.40
CA TYR A 205 -8.91 12.76 9.22
C TYR A 205 -8.60 12.00 7.93
N LEU A 206 -8.36 12.70 6.82
CA LEU A 206 -8.00 12.07 5.56
C LEU A 206 -6.67 11.32 5.68
N TRP A 207 -5.65 11.91 6.29
CA TRP A 207 -4.36 11.24 6.51
C TRP A 207 -4.50 9.89 7.25
N LEU A 208 -5.40 9.79 8.23
CA LEU A 208 -5.66 8.54 8.93
C LEU A 208 -6.13 7.42 7.99
N PHE A 209 -7.03 7.74 7.05
CA PHE A 209 -7.62 6.77 6.12
C PHE A 209 -6.72 6.49 4.93
N THR A 210 -6.19 7.54 4.31
CA THR A 210 -5.46 7.46 3.05
C THR A 210 -3.99 7.12 3.24
N LYS A 211 -3.45 7.36 4.45
CA LYS A 211 -2.02 7.29 4.79
C LYS A 211 -1.17 8.31 4.04
N ASP A 212 -1.79 9.33 3.47
CA ASP A 212 -1.13 10.41 2.73
C ASP A 212 -1.77 11.77 3.02
N TRP A 213 -0.98 12.83 3.02
CA TRP A 213 -1.48 14.17 3.35
C TRP A 213 -2.18 14.80 2.14
N PRO A 214 -3.46 15.20 2.27
CA PRO A 214 -4.16 15.84 1.17
C PRO A 214 -3.67 17.28 0.94
N LEU A 215 -3.79 17.73 -0.29
CA LEU A 215 -3.62 19.12 -0.70
C LEU A 215 -5.00 19.75 -0.87
N ILE A 216 -5.27 20.81 -0.12
CA ILE A 216 -6.55 21.52 -0.15
C ILE A 216 -6.40 22.89 -0.82
N TYR A 217 -7.29 23.20 -1.77
CA TYR A 217 -7.32 24.47 -2.48
C TYR A 217 -8.72 25.08 -2.47
N GLU A 218 -8.81 26.40 -2.32
CA GLU A 218 -9.98 27.16 -2.74
C GLU A 218 -9.81 27.58 -4.20
N VAL A 219 -10.69 27.08 -5.07
CA VAL A 219 -10.64 27.34 -6.51
C VAL A 219 -11.83 28.20 -6.89
N TYR A 220 -11.55 29.37 -7.45
CA TYR A 220 -12.56 30.31 -7.92
C TYR A 220 -12.73 30.16 -9.43
N ASP A 221 -13.95 29.94 -9.88
CA ASP A 221 -14.28 29.83 -11.31
C ASP A 221 -14.26 31.22 -12.01
N LYS A 222 -14.54 31.25 -13.31
CA LYS A 222 -14.59 32.51 -14.09
C LYS A 222 -15.69 33.48 -13.63
N LYS A 223 -16.75 32.97 -12.99
CA LYS A 223 -17.86 33.74 -12.41
C LYS A 223 -17.57 34.15 -10.96
N ASN A 224 -16.38 33.85 -10.44
CA ASN A 224 -15.95 34.11 -9.07
C ASN A 224 -16.73 33.29 -8.01
N VAL A 225 -17.28 32.14 -8.41
CA VAL A 225 -17.87 31.15 -7.52
C VAL A 225 -16.74 30.26 -6.98
N MET A 226 -16.68 30.12 -5.66
CA MET A 226 -15.64 29.38 -4.97
C MET A 226 -16.06 27.93 -4.74
N SER A 227 -15.16 26.99 -4.98
CA SER A 227 -15.26 25.60 -4.54
C SER A 227 -14.02 25.22 -3.72
N VAL A 228 -14.16 24.28 -2.78
CA VAL A 228 -13.01 23.67 -2.11
C VAL A 228 -12.66 22.38 -2.84
N GLN A 229 -11.43 22.26 -3.33
CA GLN A 229 -10.92 21.09 -4.02
C GLN A 229 -9.81 20.44 -3.20
N ILE A 230 -9.98 19.16 -2.86
CA ILE A 230 -9.04 18.36 -2.07
C ILE A 230 -8.47 17.27 -2.97
N ILE A 231 -7.15 17.21 -3.09
CA ILE A 231 -6.45 16.23 -3.93
C ILE A 231 -5.45 15.48 -3.05
N GLY A 232 -5.39 14.16 -3.19
CA GLY A 232 -4.43 13.34 -2.48
C GLY A 232 -4.27 11.97 -3.12
N GLU A 233 -3.42 11.14 -2.52
CA GLU A 233 -3.29 9.73 -2.87
C GLU A 233 -3.90 8.84 -1.79
N THR A 234 -4.40 7.67 -2.16
CA THR A 234 -4.92 6.69 -1.20
C THR A 234 -4.60 5.27 -1.63
N ASN A 235 -4.48 4.37 -0.66
CA ASN A 235 -4.32 2.94 -0.91
C ASN A 235 -5.69 2.29 -1.14
N VAL A 236 -5.92 1.73 -2.32
CA VAL A 236 -7.21 1.10 -2.68
C VAL A 236 -7.22 -0.42 -2.51
N TYR A 237 -6.04 -1.03 -2.57
CA TYR A 237 -5.85 -2.44 -2.26
C TYR A 237 -4.41 -2.68 -1.83
N GLU A 238 -4.22 -3.20 -0.62
CA GLU A 238 -2.91 -3.38 0.00
C GLU A 238 -2.05 -2.11 -0.07
N LYS A 239 -1.05 -2.07 -0.96
CA LYS A 239 -0.14 -0.93 -1.16
C LYS A 239 -0.29 -0.26 -2.53
N ILE A 240 -1.33 -0.63 -3.30
CA ILE A 240 -1.64 -0.01 -4.59
C ILE A 240 -2.28 1.35 -4.34
N LYS A 241 -1.58 2.39 -4.82
CA LYS A 241 -2.00 3.79 -4.69
C LYS A 241 -2.81 4.28 -5.88
N THR A 242 -3.69 5.22 -5.61
CA THR A 242 -4.40 5.99 -6.64
C THR A 242 -4.55 7.45 -6.20
N THR A 243 -4.56 8.36 -7.15
CA THR A 243 -4.94 9.77 -6.90
C THR A 243 -6.46 9.90 -6.82
N TYR A 244 -6.94 10.74 -5.93
CA TYR A 244 -8.36 11.12 -5.81
C TYR A 244 -8.53 12.64 -5.81
N LYS A 245 -9.76 13.10 -6.12
CA LYS A 245 -10.17 14.50 -6.04
C LYS A 245 -11.56 14.61 -5.40
N ILE A 246 -11.69 15.49 -4.43
CA ILE A 246 -12.96 15.83 -3.79
C ILE A 246 -13.25 17.29 -4.09
N GLN A 247 -14.42 17.56 -4.63
CA GLN A 247 -14.91 18.90 -4.90
C GLN A 247 -16.12 19.17 -4.01
N LEU A 248 -16.04 20.25 -3.24
CA LEU A 248 -17.11 20.74 -2.35
C LEU A 248 -17.55 22.10 -2.87
N GLU A 249 -18.76 22.18 -3.41
CA GLU A 249 -19.25 23.37 -4.11
C GLU A 249 -19.94 24.36 -3.17
N ASP A 250 -20.52 23.88 -2.07
CA ASP A 250 -21.25 24.70 -1.12
C ASP A 250 -21.00 24.30 0.35
N GLU A 251 -21.45 25.16 1.28
CA GLU A 251 -21.32 24.95 2.73
C GLU A 251 -22.06 23.70 3.22
N LYS A 252 -23.16 23.31 2.56
CA LYS A 252 -23.95 22.15 2.95
C LYS A 252 -23.19 20.86 2.61
N GLU A 253 -22.71 20.70 1.39
CA GLU A 253 -21.90 19.56 0.96
C GLU A 253 -20.64 19.44 1.83
N ALA A 254 -19.96 20.57 2.07
CA ALA A 254 -18.78 20.60 2.94
C ALA A 254 -19.10 20.18 4.38
N SER A 255 -20.23 20.62 4.94
CA SER A 255 -20.69 20.22 6.28
C SER A 255 -21.02 18.74 6.36
N GLU A 256 -21.69 18.18 5.34
CA GLU A 256 -22.01 16.75 5.26
C GLU A 256 -20.73 15.91 5.17
N PHE A 257 -19.77 16.32 4.32
CA PHE A 257 -18.48 15.66 4.17
C PHE A 257 -17.64 15.72 5.46
N TYR A 258 -17.52 16.89 6.09
CA TYR A 258 -16.81 17.06 7.35
C TYR A 258 -17.39 16.16 8.46
N LYS A 259 -18.72 16.12 8.60
CA LYS A 259 -19.39 15.27 9.60
C LYS A 259 -19.19 13.78 9.34
N LEU A 260 -19.21 13.35 8.07
CA LEU A 260 -18.89 11.98 7.70
C LEU A 260 -17.47 11.62 8.14
N LEU A 261 -16.47 12.38 7.71
CA LEU A 261 -15.07 12.14 8.08
C LEU A 261 -14.88 12.11 9.59
N LYS A 262 -15.46 13.08 10.31
CA LYS A 262 -15.36 13.15 11.77
C LYS A 262 -15.95 11.91 12.45
N ALA A 263 -17.10 11.43 11.98
CA ALA A 263 -17.74 10.26 12.57
C ALA A 263 -16.93 8.98 12.30
N LEU A 264 -16.43 8.80 11.07
CA LEU A 264 -15.55 7.69 10.73
C LEU A 264 -14.24 7.73 11.53
N PHE A 265 -13.68 8.93 11.70
CA PHE A 265 -12.42 9.13 12.43
C PHE A 265 -12.60 8.68 13.88
N ILE A 266 -13.64 9.17 14.55
CA ILE A 266 -13.95 8.80 15.93
C ILE A 266 -14.15 7.28 16.06
N LEU A 267 -14.89 6.64 15.15
CA LEU A 267 -15.12 5.19 15.22
C LEU A 267 -13.83 4.38 15.12
N GLN A 268 -12.95 4.73 14.19
CA GLN A 268 -11.70 4.03 13.97
C GLN A 268 -10.66 4.33 15.07
N THR A 269 -10.68 5.52 15.67
CA THR A 269 -9.73 5.86 16.75
C THR A 269 -10.18 5.36 18.12
N GLU A 270 -11.48 5.45 18.43
CA GLU A 270 -12.00 5.03 19.75
C GLU A 270 -12.24 3.52 19.83
N ILE A 271 -12.47 2.85 18.69
CA ILE A 271 -12.79 1.42 18.65
C ILE A 271 -12.09 0.72 17.47
N PRO A 272 -10.75 0.78 17.40
CA PRO A 272 -9.96 0.35 16.25
C PRO A 272 -10.13 -1.14 15.91
N ASP A 273 -10.42 -1.98 16.90
CA ASP A 273 -10.54 -3.43 16.72
C ASP A 273 -11.79 -3.85 15.92
N TYR A 274 -12.80 -2.98 15.82
CA TYR A 274 -14.05 -3.27 15.13
C TYR A 274 -14.29 -2.40 13.89
N TYR A 275 -13.69 -1.22 13.82
CA TYR A 275 -13.89 -0.28 12.72
C TYR A 275 -12.57 0.03 12.05
N LYS A 276 -12.37 -0.55 10.87
CA LYS A 276 -11.29 -0.22 9.96
C LYS A 276 -11.91 0.14 8.62
N PHE A 277 -11.78 1.40 8.23
CA PHE A 277 -12.36 1.87 6.98
C PHE A 277 -11.34 1.76 5.85
N ASP A 278 -11.76 1.10 4.76
CA ASP A 278 -11.02 1.02 3.52
C ASP A 278 -11.42 2.18 2.59
N THR A 279 -10.49 2.64 1.76
CA THR A 279 -10.73 3.71 0.79
C THR A 279 -10.78 3.17 -0.64
N ASN A 280 -11.60 3.78 -1.48
CA ASN A 280 -11.64 3.54 -2.93
C ASN A 280 -11.96 4.85 -3.66
N ILE A 281 -11.98 4.82 -4.99
CA ILE A 281 -12.46 5.95 -5.80
C ILE A 281 -13.64 5.54 -6.67
N ASP A 282 -14.53 6.48 -6.94
CA ASP A 282 -15.66 6.27 -7.84
C ASP A 282 -15.26 6.40 -9.33
N LYS A 283 -16.25 6.41 -10.24
CA LYS A 283 -16.03 6.57 -11.69
C LYS A 283 -15.58 7.98 -12.13
N THR A 284 -15.56 8.94 -11.21
CA THR A 284 -15.14 10.32 -11.44
C THR A 284 -13.83 10.67 -10.71
N GLY A 285 -13.29 9.74 -9.91
CA GLY A 285 -12.09 9.95 -9.10
C GLY A 285 -12.37 10.51 -7.71
N LYS A 286 -13.65 10.56 -7.27
CA LYS A 286 -14.04 10.99 -5.93
C LYS A 286 -13.75 9.90 -4.91
N LEU A 287 -13.19 10.29 -3.77
CA LEU A 287 -12.87 9.39 -2.67
C LEU A 287 -14.14 8.80 -2.04
N GLU A 288 -14.14 7.49 -1.82
CA GLU A 288 -15.21 6.72 -1.18
C GLU A 288 -14.66 5.91 0.00
N PHE A 289 -15.51 5.71 1.02
CA PHE A 289 -15.16 4.96 2.24
C PHE A 289 -16.01 3.70 2.35
N TYR A 290 -15.38 2.62 2.79
CA TYR A 290 -15.99 1.29 2.90
C TYR A 290 -15.71 0.66 4.27
N LEU A 291 -16.69 -0.08 4.80
CA LEU A 291 -16.52 -0.99 5.94
C LEU A 291 -17.04 -2.36 5.51
N ASP A 292 -16.22 -3.40 5.59
CA ASP A 292 -16.58 -4.78 5.20
C ASP A 292 -17.22 -4.86 3.79
N GLY A 293 -16.73 -4.05 2.83
CA GLY A 293 -17.25 -3.98 1.46
C GLY A 293 -18.51 -3.13 1.27
N GLN A 294 -19.10 -2.59 2.34
CA GLN A 294 -20.25 -1.68 2.26
C GLN A 294 -19.80 -0.22 2.18
N LYS A 295 -20.24 0.50 1.14
CA LYS A 295 -20.00 1.94 0.98
C LYS A 295 -20.72 2.74 2.08
N ILE A 296 -20.02 3.71 2.67
CA ILE A 296 -20.57 4.59 3.69
C ILE A 296 -20.76 6.00 3.12
N GLU A 297 -21.96 6.52 3.28
CA GLU A 297 -22.35 7.87 2.82
C GLU A 297 -23.08 8.59 3.94
N TYR A 298 -22.86 9.90 4.06
CA TYR A 298 -23.44 10.71 5.14
C TYR A 298 -24.97 10.61 5.22
N LYS A 299 -25.66 10.60 4.07
CA LYS A 299 -27.12 10.44 3.97
C LYS A 299 -27.65 9.17 4.64
N HIS A 300 -26.84 8.11 4.72
CA HIS A 300 -27.19 6.83 5.35
C HIS A 300 -26.54 6.63 6.73
N MET A 301 -25.86 7.65 7.27
CA MET A 301 -25.10 7.53 8.51
C MET A 301 -25.97 7.14 9.72
N VAL A 302 -27.19 7.66 9.80
CA VAL A 302 -28.13 7.31 10.87
C VAL A 302 -28.53 5.83 10.81
N GLU A 303 -28.75 5.31 9.59
CA GLU A 303 -29.09 3.91 9.35
C GLU A 303 -27.90 3.01 9.68
N PHE A 304 -26.72 3.40 9.21
CA PHE A 304 -25.45 2.73 9.49
C PHE A 304 -25.19 2.60 10.99
N ILE A 305 -25.24 3.70 11.77
CA ILE A 305 -25.04 3.66 13.22
C ILE A 305 -26.04 2.73 13.89
N ARG A 306 -27.31 2.74 13.45
CA ARG A 306 -28.36 1.86 13.99
C ARG A 306 -28.08 0.40 13.71
N GLU A 307 -27.62 0.06 12.50
CA GLU A 307 -27.27 -1.31 12.12
C GLU A 307 -26.06 -1.81 12.90
N GLN A 308 -25.02 -1.00 13.00
CA GLN A 308 -23.83 -1.30 13.77
C GLN A 308 -24.13 -1.50 15.27
N TYR A 309 -25.05 -0.70 15.84
CA TYR A 309 -25.51 -0.90 17.21
C TYR A 309 -26.22 -2.24 17.40
N LYS A 310 -27.07 -2.65 16.43
CA LYS A 310 -27.75 -3.95 16.47
C LYS A 310 -26.77 -5.12 16.37
N ILE A 311 -25.77 -5.01 15.50
CA ILE A 311 -24.69 -6.01 15.37
C ILE A 311 -23.97 -6.17 16.71
N GLY A 312 -23.55 -5.06 17.33
CA GLY A 312 -22.92 -5.06 18.65
C GLY A 312 -23.80 -5.71 19.71
N LEU A 313 -25.10 -5.37 19.78
CA LEU A 313 -26.03 -6.01 20.72
C LEU A 313 -26.17 -7.52 20.50
N LYS A 314 -26.13 -8.00 19.25
CA LYS A 314 -26.19 -9.43 18.93
C LYS A 314 -24.94 -10.14 19.45
N ARG A 315 -23.75 -9.62 19.11
CA ARG A 315 -22.45 -10.15 19.60
C ARG A 315 -22.39 -10.20 21.12
N ARG A 316 -22.84 -9.14 21.81
CA ARG A 316 -22.88 -9.10 23.29
C ARG A 316 -23.75 -10.20 23.89
N LYS A 317 -24.88 -10.51 23.28
CA LYS A 317 -25.76 -11.60 23.77
C LYS A 317 -25.09 -12.95 23.62
N GLU A 318 -24.50 -13.21 22.46
CA GLU A 318 -23.76 -14.45 22.16
C GLU A 318 -22.59 -14.64 23.12
N LEU A 319 -21.84 -13.56 23.37
CA LEU A 319 -20.71 -13.56 24.29
C LEU A 319 -21.13 -13.82 25.74
N LYS A 320 -22.21 -13.17 26.20
CA LYS A 320 -22.79 -13.44 27.54
C LYS A 320 -23.30 -14.89 27.69
N SER A 321 -23.75 -15.56 26.63
CA SER A 321 -24.02 -17.01 26.69
C SER A 321 -22.75 -17.82 26.79
N LYS A 322 -21.72 -17.52 25.99
CA LYS A 322 -20.42 -18.22 26.03
C LYS A 322 -19.75 -18.09 27.40
N ILE A 323 -19.72 -16.89 27.98
CA ILE A 323 -19.20 -16.63 29.33
C ILE A 323 -19.93 -17.48 30.38
N ARG A 324 -21.26 -17.61 30.29
CA ARG A 324 -22.03 -18.47 31.21
C ARG A 324 -21.67 -19.95 31.07
N ALA A 325 -21.48 -20.42 29.83
CA ALA A 325 -21.04 -21.80 29.57
C ALA A 325 -19.63 -22.05 30.12
N PHE A 326 -18.68 -21.14 29.87
CA PHE A 326 -17.31 -21.24 30.39
C PHE A 326 -17.26 -21.25 31.92
N ASN A 327 -18.03 -20.39 32.58
CA ASN A 327 -18.13 -20.42 34.04
C ASN A 327 -18.68 -21.75 34.57
N LYS A 328 -19.64 -22.38 33.87
CA LYS A 328 -20.15 -23.72 34.24
C LYS A 328 -19.05 -24.78 34.08
N ARG A 329 -18.29 -24.72 32.99
CA ARG A 329 -17.17 -25.64 32.72
C ARG A 329 -16.04 -25.50 33.76
N ILE A 330 -15.70 -24.27 34.15
CA ILE A 330 -14.71 -24.02 35.22
C ILE A 330 -15.15 -24.68 36.52
N LYS A 331 -16.42 -24.56 36.91
CA LYS A 331 -16.93 -25.22 38.13
C LYS A 331 -16.80 -26.74 38.06
N LYS A 332 -17.19 -27.36 36.93
CA LYS A 332 -17.02 -28.82 36.72
C LYS A 332 -15.54 -29.23 36.85
N LEU A 333 -14.61 -28.47 36.24
CA LEU A 333 -13.18 -28.75 36.31
C LEU A 333 -12.59 -28.56 37.71
N GLN A 334 -13.09 -27.58 38.48
CA GLN A 334 -12.70 -27.36 39.87
C GLN A 334 -13.18 -28.51 40.77
N GLU A 335 -14.41 -28.98 40.57
CA GLU A 335 -14.95 -30.15 41.27
C GLU A 335 -14.11 -31.41 40.95
N LEU A 336 -13.81 -31.64 39.67
CA LEU A 336 -12.96 -32.76 39.24
C LEU A 336 -11.55 -32.66 39.85
N ALA A 337 -10.91 -31.50 39.81
CA ALA A 337 -9.60 -31.30 40.43
C ALA A 337 -9.62 -31.60 41.94
N ALA A 338 -10.67 -31.17 42.66
CA ALA A 338 -10.83 -31.46 44.08
C ALA A 338 -11.02 -32.96 44.36
N THR A 339 -11.80 -33.67 43.53
CA THR A 339 -11.95 -35.13 43.66
C THR A 339 -10.63 -35.88 43.44
N GLN A 340 -9.86 -35.47 42.42
CA GLN A 340 -8.55 -36.01 42.13
C GLN A 340 -7.54 -35.74 43.25
N GLU A 341 -7.55 -34.54 43.86
CA GLU A 341 -6.72 -34.23 45.03
C GLU A 341 -7.07 -35.12 46.23
N ILE A 342 -8.36 -35.35 46.51
CA ILE A 342 -8.81 -36.25 47.57
C ILE A 342 -8.35 -37.70 47.30
N GLU A 343 -8.49 -38.18 46.07
CA GLU A 343 -8.06 -39.51 45.67
C GLU A 343 -6.55 -39.68 45.81
N TYR A 344 -5.78 -38.71 45.32
CA TYR A 344 -4.33 -38.71 45.44
C TYR A 344 -3.88 -38.71 46.92
N LEU A 345 -4.48 -37.88 47.78
CA LEU A 345 -4.25 -37.87 49.23
C LEU A 345 -4.59 -39.21 49.88
N ALA A 346 -5.64 -39.89 49.42
CA ALA A 346 -5.99 -41.22 49.91
C ALA A 346 -4.93 -42.26 49.53
N LYS A 347 -4.42 -42.23 48.29
CA LYS A 347 -3.33 -43.10 47.83
C LYS A 347 -2.01 -42.79 48.55
N GLU A 348 -1.68 -41.52 48.78
CA GLU A 348 -0.53 -41.14 49.60
C GLU A 348 -0.65 -41.65 51.04
N LYS A 349 -1.82 -41.54 51.67
CA LYS A 349 -2.07 -42.11 53.02
C LYS A 349 -1.98 -43.63 53.03
N GLN A 350 -2.45 -44.31 51.97
CA GLN A 350 -2.33 -45.75 51.84
C GLN A 350 -0.87 -46.18 51.71
N ILE A 351 -0.08 -45.44 50.94
CA ILE A 351 1.36 -45.65 50.79
C ILE A 351 2.07 -45.36 52.12
N SER A 352 1.82 -44.22 52.80
CA SER A 352 2.47 -43.89 54.08
C SER A 352 2.14 -44.91 55.18
N THR A 353 0.89 -45.37 55.25
CA THR A 353 0.46 -46.44 56.17
C THR A 353 1.17 -47.76 55.87
N PHE A 354 1.38 -48.10 54.58
CA PHE A 354 2.19 -49.25 54.18
C PHE A 354 3.64 -49.12 54.68
N LEU A 355 4.23 -47.92 54.53
CA LEU A 355 5.60 -47.64 54.95
C LEU A 355 5.81 -47.77 56.46
N GLU A 356 4.86 -47.28 57.27
CA GLU A 356 4.89 -47.45 58.73
C GLU A 356 4.74 -48.92 59.13
N CYS A 357 3.83 -49.65 58.46
CA CYS A 357 3.56 -51.06 58.72
C CYS A 357 4.70 -52.00 58.27
N LYS A 358 5.56 -51.57 57.34
CA LYS A 358 6.73 -52.36 56.86
C LYS A 358 7.80 -52.56 57.95
N LYS A 359 7.85 -51.71 58.98
CA LYS A 359 8.87 -51.74 60.05
C LYS A 359 8.69 -52.86 61.09
N SER A 360 7.55 -53.57 61.13
CA SER A 360 7.29 -54.67 62.07
C SER A 360 6.43 -55.78 61.45
N PHE A 361 6.69 -57.05 61.81
CA PHE A 361 6.00 -58.23 61.26
C PHE A 361 4.48 -58.21 61.52
N PHE A 362 4.05 -57.76 62.70
CA PHE A 362 2.62 -57.58 63.02
C PHE A 362 1.98 -56.38 62.28
N GLY A 363 2.77 -55.36 61.92
CA GLY A 363 2.31 -54.22 61.12
C GLY A 363 1.92 -54.64 59.71
N LYS A 364 2.71 -55.50 59.06
CA LYS A 364 2.41 -56.06 57.74
C LYS A 364 1.06 -56.80 57.72
N VAL A 365 0.80 -57.67 58.70
CA VAL A 365 -0.48 -58.39 58.81
C VAL A 365 -1.66 -57.42 58.99
N LYS A 366 -1.50 -56.36 59.81
CA LYS A 366 -2.55 -55.36 60.04
C LYS A 366 -2.87 -54.52 58.81
N TYR A 367 -1.87 -54.17 57.99
CA TYR A 367 -2.07 -53.45 56.73
C TYR A 367 -2.88 -54.29 55.73
N TYR A 368 -2.45 -55.54 55.49
CA TYR A 368 -3.16 -56.47 54.62
C TYR A 368 -4.60 -56.72 55.12
N PHE A 369 -4.86 -56.86 56.42
CA PHE A 369 -6.24 -57.01 56.91
C PHE A 369 -7.10 -55.75 56.79
N LYS A 370 -6.50 -54.55 56.87
CA LYS A 370 -7.22 -53.27 56.78
C LYS A 370 -7.59 -52.89 55.34
N TYR A 371 -6.78 -53.30 54.36
CA TYR A 371 -6.95 -52.93 52.95
C TYR A 371 -7.19 -54.10 51.97
N SER A 372 -7.09 -55.39 52.39
CA SER A 372 -7.34 -56.56 51.49
C SER A 372 -8.81 -56.94 51.29
N LYS A 373 -9.77 -56.26 51.94
CA LYS A 373 -11.18 -56.40 51.56
C LYS A 373 -11.42 -55.57 50.31
N LYS A 374 -11.39 -56.22 49.14
CA LYS A 374 -11.92 -55.70 47.87
C LYS A 374 -13.33 -55.13 48.07
N SER A 375 -13.44 -53.82 48.24
CA SER A 375 -14.65 -53.10 47.85
C SER A 375 -14.37 -52.45 46.50
N ASN A 376 -14.67 -53.18 45.43
CA ASN A 376 -14.88 -52.59 44.12
C ASN A 376 -16.14 -51.71 44.19
N LYS A 377 -15.98 -50.50 44.71
CA LYS A 377 -16.86 -49.39 44.38
C LYS A 377 -15.93 -48.36 43.75
N SER A 378 -15.74 -48.48 42.44
CA SER A 378 -15.29 -47.35 41.63
C SER A 378 -16.20 -46.18 42.02
N ILE A 379 -15.60 -45.16 42.62
CA ILE A 379 -16.28 -43.89 42.79
C ILE A 379 -16.56 -43.40 41.37
N LYS A 380 -17.77 -42.87 41.15
CA LYS A 380 -18.37 -42.45 39.88
C LYS A 380 -17.54 -41.39 39.13
N ASN A 381 -16.34 -41.73 38.69
CA ASN A 381 -15.47 -40.88 37.90
C ASN A 381 -15.76 -41.08 36.40
N GLU A 382 -16.16 -42.29 35.99
CA GLU A 382 -16.55 -42.60 34.60
C GLU A 382 -17.74 -41.73 34.13
N GLU A 383 -18.78 -41.53 34.95
CA GLU A 383 -19.93 -40.67 34.60
C GLU A 383 -19.53 -39.18 34.36
N VAL A 384 -18.45 -38.70 34.98
CA VAL A 384 -17.98 -37.31 34.84
C VAL A 384 -16.95 -37.18 33.71
N GLU A 385 -16.07 -38.17 33.52
CA GLU A 385 -15.15 -38.23 32.38
C GLU A 385 -15.91 -38.41 31.06
N ASP A 386 -16.93 -39.28 31.01
CA ASP A 386 -17.75 -39.49 29.81
C ASP A 386 -18.58 -38.25 29.45
N GLU A 387 -19.14 -37.52 30.43
CA GLU A 387 -19.80 -36.22 30.17
C GLU A 387 -18.84 -35.14 29.64
N ILE A 388 -17.57 -35.17 30.02
CA ILE A 388 -16.54 -34.23 29.56
C ILE A 388 -16.05 -34.58 28.14
N ILE A 389 -15.96 -35.88 27.83
CA ILE A 389 -15.59 -36.41 26.50
C ILE A 389 -16.73 -36.22 25.49
N GLU A 390 -17.99 -36.43 25.89
CA GLU A 390 -19.17 -36.14 25.04
C GLU A 390 -19.29 -34.64 24.72
N GLU A 391 -19.01 -33.75 25.69
CA GLU A 391 -18.92 -32.29 25.45
C GLU A 391 -17.73 -31.89 24.56
N GLU A 392 -16.66 -32.70 24.46
CA GLU A 392 -15.54 -32.47 23.54
C GLU A 392 -15.86 -32.87 22.09
N ASN A 393 -16.67 -33.92 21.88
CA ASN A 393 -17.11 -34.35 20.55
C ASN A 393 -18.25 -33.50 19.97
N THR A 394 -19.05 -32.81 20.80
CA THR A 394 -20.14 -31.92 20.33
C THR A 394 -19.70 -30.51 19.97
N GLN A 395 -18.44 -30.12 20.17
CA GLN A 395 -17.93 -28.82 19.70
C GLN A 395 -17.84 -28.71 18.17
N THR A 396 -18.11 -29.80 17.45
CA THR A 396 -18.12 -29.90 15.98
C THR A 396 -19.50 -29.80 15.34
N GLU A 397 -20.61 -29.74 16.09
CA GLU A 397 -21.96 -29.62 15.50
C GLU A 397 -22.79 -28.51 16.13
N GLU A 398 -23.50 -27.78 15.26
CA GLU A 398 -24.32 -26.61 15.57
C GLU A 398 -25.30 -26.86 16.74
N VAL A 399 -25.20 -26.05 17.80
CA VAL A 399 -26.11 -26.11 18.94
C VAL A 399 -27.51 -25.61 18.53
N GLN A 400 -28.41 -26.53 18.19
CA GLN A 400 -29.84 -26.26 18.12
C GLN A 400 -30.41 -26.02 19.53
N VAL A 401 -31.10 -24.91 19.67
CA VAL A 401 -31.66 -24.41 20.94
C VAL A 401 -33.00 -25.09 21.22
N THR A 402 -33.04 -26.00 22.20
CA THR A 402 -34.31 -26.37 22.85
C THR A 402 -34.14 -26.52 24.35
N GLU A 403 -34.35 -25.43 25.10
CA GLU A 403 -35.03 -25.47 26.40
C GLU A 403 -35.51 -24.07 26.82
N PRO A 404 -36.74 -23.91 27.34
CA PRO A 404 -37.36 -22.60 27.55
C PRO A 404 -36.94 -21.98 28.88
N VAL A 405 -36.03 -21.00 28.83
CA VAL A 405 -35.69 -20.17 29.99
C VAL A 405 -36.81 -19.18 30.28
N LYS A 406 -37.63 -19.46 31.30
CA LYS A 406 -38.50 -18.47 31.96
C LYS A 406 -37.65 -17.58 32.89
N LYS A 407 -37.40 -16.33 32.48
CA LYS A 407 -37.45 -15.10 33.31
C LYS A 407 -37.16 -13.86 32.45
N GLU A 408 -38.11 -12.93 32.51
CA GLU A 408 -38.22 -11.59 31.91
C GLU A 408 -37.05 -11.07 31.07
N LYS A 409 -37.16 -11.23 29.74
CA LYS A 409 -36.45 -10.38 28.78
C LYS A 409 -37.10 -9.00 28.80
N LYS A 410 -36.56 -8.04 29.56
CA LYS A 410 -36.72 -6.63 29.16
C LYS A 410 -36.07 -6.51 27.77
N ARG A 411 -36.89 -6.60 26.71
CA ARG A 411 -36.46 -6.29 25.35
C ARG A 411 -35.94 -4.85 25.42
N ILE A 412 -34.64 -4.64 25.26
CA ILE A 412 -34.09 -3.29 25.09
C ILE A 412 -34.85 -2.73 23.88
N PRO A 413 -35.68 -1.69 24.04
CA PRO A 413 -36.43 -1.14 22.92
C PRO A 413 -35.41 -0.59 21.93
N ILE A 414 -35.44 -1.09 20.70
CA ILE A 414 -34.56 -0.59 19.64
C ILE A 414 -35.02 0.83 19.34
N LYS A 415 -34.17 1.81 19.64
CA LYS A 415 -34.45 3.22 19.32
C LYS A 415 -34.44 3.41 17.81
N LYS A 416 -35.19 4.40 17.32
CA LYS A 416 -35.18 4.76 15.89
C LYS A 416 -33.85 5.40 15.48
N ILE A 417 -33.20 6.11 16.40
CA ILE A 417 -31.94 6.84 16.22
C ILE A 417 -31.02 6.52 17.40
N TYR A 418 -29.74 6.28 17.12
CA TYR A 418 -28.67 6.11 18.10
C TYR A 418 -27.60 7.19 17.86
N THR A 419 -26.92 7.63 18.92
CA THR A 419 -25.78 8.54 18.81
C THR A 419 -24.47 7.77 18.65
N LEU A 420 -23.43 8.46 18.19
CA LEU A 420 -22.10 7.87 18.08
C LEU A 420 -21.54 7.46 19.45
N GLU A 421 -21.80 8.27 20.49
CA GLU A 421 -21.40 7.97 21.87
C GLU A 421 -22.09 6.73 22.43
N GLU A 422 -23.38 6.54 22.15
CA GLU A 422 -24.12 5.34 22.55
C GLU A 422 -23.53 4.09 21.87
N LEU A 423 -23.12 4.21 20.59
CA LEU A 423 -22.46 3.14 19.86
C LEU A 423 -21.09 2.81 20.47
N ILE A 424 -20.26 3.82 20.73
CA ILE A 424 -18.94 3.66 21.34
C ILE A 424 -19.04 2.98 22.69
N THR A 425 -19.91 3.49 23.57
CA THR A 425 -20.14 2.91 24.90
C THR A 425 -20.56 1.44 24.80
N SER A 426 -21.46 1.12 23.86
CA SER A 426 -21.92 -0.26 23.66
C SER A 426 -20.79 -1.20 23.24
N TYR A 427 -19.86 -0.74 22.41
CA TYR A 427 -18.72 -1.54 21.94
C TYR A 427 -17.59 -1.62 22.96
N LYS A 428 -17.34 -0.58 23.77
CA LYS A 428 -16.44 -0.67 24.93
C LYS A 428 -16.93 -1.71 25.95
N GLU A 429 -18.25 -1.75 26.20
CA GLU A 429 -18.85 -2.81 27.01
C GLU A 429 -18.81 -4.20 26.34
N LEU A 430 -18.65 -4.29 25.01
CA LEU A 430 -18.45 -5.55 24.31
C LEU A 430 -17.00 -6.03 24.49
N GLU A 431 -16.03 -5.13 24.33
CA GLU A 431 -14.61 -5.38 24.51
C GLU A 431 -14.29 -5.88 25.94
N GLU A 432 -14.90 -5.28 26.96
CA GLU A 432 -14.80 -5.76 28.35
C GLU A 432 -15.27 -7.21 28.50
N LEU A 433 -16.37 -7.58 27.84
CA LEU A 433 -16.88 -8.95 27.85
C LEU A 433 -15.96 -9.90 27.07
N GLU A 434 -15.32 -9.43 25.99
CA GLU A 434 -14.38 -10.24 25.20
C GLU A 434 -13.12 -10.54 26.00
N ASN A 435 -12.60 -9.53 26.71
CA ASN A 435 -11.51 -9.68 27.67
C ASN A 435 -11.87 -10.64 28.82
N GLN A 436 -13.09 -10.54 29.37
CA GLN A 436 -13.58 -11.51 30.36
C GLN A 436 -13.62 -12.94 29.79
N MET A 437 -14.09 -13.11 28.55
CA MET A 437 -14.13 -14.43 27.91
C MET A 437 -12.71 -14.98 27.69
N LYS A 438 -11.75 -14.16 27.27
CA LYS A 438 -10.36 -14.55 27.07
C LYS A 438 -9.72 -15.03 28.38
N ASN A 439 -9.94 -14.30 29.48
CA ASN A 439 -9.45 -14.68 30.80
C ASN A 439 -10.06 -16.03 31.26
N LEU A 440 -11.37 -16.22 31.10
CA LEU A 440 -12.02 -17.48 31.45
C LEU A 440 -11.50 -18.66 30.60
N LEU A 441 -11.13 -18.43 29.35
CA LEU A 441 -10.54 -19.45 28.49
C LEU A 441 -9.13 -19.84 28.98
N MET A 442 -8.34 -18.88 29.43
CA MET A 442 -7.04 -19.14 30.07
C MET A 442 -7.21 -19.95 31.36
N ASP A 443 -8.19 -19.60 32.21
CA ASP A 443 -8.50 -20.34 33.44
C ASP A 443 -8.92 -21.79 33.15
N ILE A 444 -9.75 -22.01 32.12
CA ILE A 444 -10.14 -23.35 31.68
C ILE A 444 -8.92 -24.16 31.27
N ASN A 445 -8.01 -23.58 30.47
CA ASN A 445 -6.82 -24.27 30.00
C ASN A 445 -5.87 -24.62 31.17
N ALA A 446 -5.69 -23.70 32.12
CA ALA A 446 -4.89 -23.94 33.32
C ALA A 446 -5.49 -25.07 34.19
N LEU A 447 -6.82 -25.08 34.39
CA LEU A 447 -7.51 -26.13 35.13
C LEU A 447 -7.46 -27.48 34.40
N LYS A 448 -7.59 -27.50 33.07
CA LYS A 448 -7.41 -28.71 32.26
C LYS A 448 -6.00 -29.28 32.40
N LEU A 449 -4.97 -28.42 32.41
CA LEU A 449 -3.59 -28.86 32.63
C LEU A 449 -3.39 -29.42 34.05
N LYS A 450 -3.93 -28.72 35.07
CA LYS A 450 -3.88 -29.16 36.47
C LYS A 450 -4.53 -30.54 36.65
N THR A 451 -5.73 -30.72 36.11
CA THR A 451 -6.48 -31.99 36.18
C THR A 451 -5.77 -33.13 35.45
N LYS A 452 -5.19 -32.87 34.27
CA LYS A 452 -4.38 -33.86 33.54
C LYS A 452 -3.11 -34.27 34.30
N ASN A 453 -2.41 -33.31 34.91
CA ASN A 453 -1.23 -33.60 35.74
C ASN A 453 -1.61 -34.40 37.00
N MET A 454 -2.70 -34.04 37.66
CA MET A 454 -3.22 -34.78 38.81
C MET A 454 -3.64 -36.21 38.44
N ALA A 455 -4.32 -36.41 37.31
CA ALA A 455 -4.68 -37.73 36.81
C ALA A 455 -3.44 -38.63 36.63
N LYS A 456 -2.38 -38.12 35.99
CA LYS A 456 -1.10 -38.86 35.84
C LYS A 456 -0.46 -39.22 37.19
N LYS A 457 -0.48 -38.30 38.16
CA LYS A 457 0.01 -38.58 39.52
C LYS A 457 -0.78 -39.71 40.20
N ILE A 458 -2.10 -39.70 40.04
CA ILE A 458 -2.97 -40.75 40.57
C ILE A 458 -2.69 -42.09 39.87
N GLU A 459 -2.53 -42.10 38.56
CA GLU A 459 -2.19 -43.30 37.77
C GLU A 459 -0.84 -43.90 38.23
N ASN A 460 0.19 -43.07 38.35
CA ASN A 460 1.52 -43.47 38.82
C ASN A 460 1.47 -44.01 40.26
N ALA A 461 0.74 -43.32 41.16
CA ALA A 461 0.53 -43.79 42.53
C ALA A 461 -0.22 -45.13 42.57
N SER A 462 -1.16 -45.37 41.65
CA SER A 462 -1.91 -46.63 41.54
C SER A 462 -1.02 -47.78 41.11
N LYS A 463 -0.26 -47.60 40.02
CA LYS A 463 0.72 -48.58 39.54
C LYS A 463 1.72 -48.94 40.63
N TYR A 464 2.16 -47.96 41.42
CA TYR A 464 3.07 -48.20 42.54
C TYR A 464 2.42 -48.99 43.68
N ILE A 465 1.15 -48.76 43.99
CA ILE A 465 0.40 -49.58 44.96
C ILE A 465 0.28 -51.03 44.48
N GLU A 466 0.00 -51.26 43.19
CA GLU A 466 -0.03 -52.60 42.59
C GLU A 466 1.35 -53.29 42.58
N GLU A 467 2.43 -52.53 42.36
CA GLU A 467 3.81 -53.03 42.45
C GLU A 467 4.26 -53.32 43.90
N ILE A 468 3.72 -52.58 44.87
CA ILE A 468 3.90 -52.83 46.30
C ILE A 468 3.24 -54.15 46.71
N ASP A 469 1.99 -54.37 46.27
CA ASP A 469 1.23 -55.59 46.56
C ASP A 469 1.85 -56.83 45.88
N SER A 470 2.60 -56.64 44.80
CA SER A 470 3.39 -57.69 44.12
C SER A 470 4.84 -57.84 44.61
N HIS A 471 5.21 -57.15 45.70
CA HIS A 471 6.46 -57.31 46.46
C HIS A 471 7.79 -57.01 45.73
N LYS A 472 7.92 -55.92 44.94
CA LYS A 472 9.15 -55.72 44.13
C LYS A 472 10.02 -54.46 44.24
N LYS A 473 9.79 -53.36 45.01
CA LYS A 473 10.84 -52.30 45.18
C LYS A 473 10.68 -51.26 46.32
N SER A 474 11.64 -50.31 46.42
CA SER A 474 12.00 -49.44 47.57
C SER A 474 11.67 -47.93 47.39
N ILE A 475 11.52 -47.22 48.52
CA ILE A 475 10.97 -45.85 48.75
C ILE A 475 11.64 -44.70 47.97
N PHE A 476 12.93 -44.78 47.65
CA PHE A 476 13.66 -43.65 47.06
C PHE A 476 13.37 -43.42 45.55
N GLU A 477 12.80 -44.41 44.86
CA GLU A 477 12.39 -44.26 43.45
C GLU A 477 11.02 -43.56 43.30
N PHE A 478 10.12 -43.59 44.30
CA PHE A 478 8.74 -43.06 44.22
C PHE A 478 8.66 -41.54 44.02
N TRP A 479 9.30 -40.75 44.88
CA TRP A 479 9.32 -39.28 44.75
C TRP A 479 10.06 -38.82 43.49
N LYS A 480 10.98 -39.64 42.97
CA LYS A 480 11.74 -39.38 41.76
C LYS A 480 11.00 -39.80 40.48
N TYR A 481 10.11 -40.79 40.54
CA TYR A 481 9.26 -41.24 39.42
C TYR A 481 7.94 -40.46 39.32
N SER A 482 7.28 -40.16 40.45
CA SER A 482 5.99 -39.44 40.46
C SER A 482 6.09 -38.00 39.92
N ASN A 483 7.28 -37.38 40.06
CA ASN A 483 7.58 -36.05 39.54
C ASN A 483 8.32 -36.07 38.19
N LYS A 484 8.61 -37.26 37.62
CA LYS A 484 9.39 -37.36 36.36
C LYS A 484 8.54 -37.10 35.11
N ASP A 485 7.24 -37.33 35.21
CA ASP A 485 6.26 -37.23 34.11
C ASP A 485 5.24 -36.08 34.32
N GLU A 486 5.47 -35.19 35.30
CA GLU A 486 4.74 -33.92 35.41
C GLU A 486 5.02 -33.10 34.16
N MET A 487 3.97 -32.69 33.44
CA MET A 487 4.14 -31.63 32.45
C MET A 487 4.50 -30.36 33.21
N GLU A 488 5.59 -29.67 32.81
CA GLU A 488 6.04 -28.42 33.44
C GLU A 488 4.84 -27.48 33.65
N VAL A 489 4.60 -27.11 34.91
CA VAL A 489 3.60 -26.09 35.24
C VAL A 489 4.20 -24.77 34.80
N LEU A 490 3.55 -24.12 33.84
CA LEU A 490 4.01 -22.84 33.28
C LEU A 490 4.29 -21.84 34.41
N PRO A 491 5.42 -21.11 34.38
CA PRO A 491 5.59 -19.91 35.18
C PRO A 491 4.54 -18.88 34.76
N GLU A 492 3.97 -18.13 35.71
CA GLU A 492 2.89 -17.13 35.55
C GLU A 492 3.23 -15.94 34.60
N GLY A 493 4.22 -16.04 33.72
CA GLY A 493 4.70 -14.92 32.91
C GLY A 493 5.33 -15.25 31.56
N GLU A 494 5.18 -16.45 31.00
CA GLU A 494 5.63 -16.73 29.63
C GLU A 494 4.44 -17.11 28.74
N GLN A 495 4.24 -16.31 27.69
CA GLN A 495 3.34 -16.63 26.59
C GLN A 495 3.95 -17.76 25.76
N GLU A 496 3.05 -18.65 25.29
CA GLU A 496 3.21 -19.72 24.29
C GLU A 496 3.79 -21.05 24.80
N GLU A 497 3.24 -22.24 24.47
CA GLU A 497 2.33 -22.65 23.40
C GLU A 497 1.63 -23.97 23.84
N VAL A 498 0.31 -23.95 24.10
CA VAL A 498 -0.50 -25.18 24.13
C VAL A 498 -1.32 -25.17 22.85
N ASN A 499 -1.07 -26.18 22.01
CA ASN A 499 -1.72 -26.45 20.73
C ASN A 499 -3.18 -25.98 20.67
N VAL A 500 -3.49 -25.26 19.57
CA VAL A 500 -4.80 -24.86 18.99
C VAL A 500 -4.91 -23.34 18.71
N ILE A 501 -3.99 -22.50 19.16
CA ILE A 501 -3.79 -21.20 18.48
C ILE A 501 -2.92 -21.52 17.26
N LYS A 502 -3.45 -21.37 16.03
CA LYS A 502 -2.64 -21.38 14.82
C LYS A 502 -1.40 -20.53 15.13
N LYS A 503 -0.20 -21.11 15.09
CA LYS A 503 1.05 -20.35 15.12
C LYS A 503 0.84 -19.16 14.21
N ILE A 504 1.10 -17.95 14.70
CA ILE A 504 1.04 -16.76 13.83
C ILE A 504 2.14 -16.99 12.80
N GLU A 505 1.79 -17.58 11.66
CA GLU A 505 2.72 -17.79 10.57
C GLU A 505 3.15 -16.41 10.11
N LYS A 506 4.47 -16.15 10.14
CA LYS A 506 5.03 -14.88 9.68
C LYS A 506 4.58 -14.69 8.23
N THR A 507 3.74 -13.70 7.98
CA THR A 507 3.31 -13.34 6.63
C THR A 507 4.40 -12.53 5.95
N PHE A 508 4.69 -12.85 4.69
CA PHE A 508 5.73 -12.19 3.90
C PHE A 508 5.37 -10.71 3.65
N ASN A 509 6.22 -9.78 4.07
CA ASN A 509 6.09 -8.36 3.79
C ASN A 509 7.11 -7.94 2.72
N TYR A 510 6.65 -7.61 1.51
CA TYR A 510 7.57 -7.30 0.41
C TYR A 510 8.48 -6.08 0.65
N GLU A 511 8.11 -5.13 1.52
CA GLU A 511 8.95 -3.96 1.80
C GLU A 511 10.14 -4.32 2.70
N GLU A 512 9.95 -5.28 3.60
CA GLU A 512 10.92 -5.64 4.64
C GLU A 512 11.69 -6.92 4.26
N ASP A 513 11.02 -7.91 3.68
CA ASP A 513 11.56 -9.25 3.46
C ASP A 513 12.18 -9.44 2.05
N LEU A 514 11.85 -8.60 1.07
CA LEU A 514 12.27 -8.79 -0.34
C LEU A 514 13.81 -8.82 -0.53
N GLU A 515 14.56 -8.03 0.23
CA GLU A 515 16.03 -8.03 0.13
C GLU A 515 16.62 -9.36 0.62
N GLU A 516 16.10 -9.90 1.72
CA GLU A 516 16.55 -11.17 2.27
C GLU A 516 16.13 -12.34 1.36
N PHE A 517 14.87 -12.34 0.91
CA PHE A 517 14.34 -13.27 -0.08
C PHE A 517 15.20 -13.29 -1.35
N GLY A 518 15.47 -12.11 -1.92
CA GLY A 518 16.27 -11.95 -3.13
C GLY A 518 17.67 -12.55 -2.99
N LYS A 519 18.31 -12.42 -1.82
CA LYS A 519 19.61 -13.03 -1.54
C LYS A 519 19.52 -14.56 -1.40
N LYS A 520 18.47 -15.09 -0.76
CA LYS A 520 18.27 -16.54 -0.59
C LYS A 520 18.05 -17.21 -1.95
N ILE A 521 17.11 -16.69 -2.74
CA ILE A 521 16.74 -17.28 -4.03
C ILE A 521 17.87 -17.19 -5.06
N ASP A 522 18.59 -16.05 -5.15
CA ASP A 522 19.73 -15.90 -6.06
C ASP A 522 20.87 -16.89 -5.74
N LYS A 523 21.15 -17.13 -4.44
CA LYS A 523 22.12 -18.16 -4.03
C LYS A 523 21.71 -19.57 -4.44
N MET A 524 20.42 -19.90 -4.34
CA MET A 524 19.91 -21.21 -4.78
C MET A 524 19.96 -21.34 -6.30
N GLN A 525 19.53 -20.31 -7.03
CA GLN A 525 19.53 -20.29 -8.49
C GLN A 525 20.95 -20.43 -9.07
N ARG A 526 21.96 -19.78 -8.49
CA ARG A 526 23.36 -19.94 -8.90
C ARG A 526 23.94 -21.34 -8.66
N ARG A 527 23.33 -22.14 -7.76
CA ARG A 527 23.74 -23.52 -7.49
C ARG A 527 23.01 -24.50 -8.40
N ASN A 528 21.74 -24.22 -8.70
CA ASN A 528 20.84 -25.16 -9.37
C ASN A 528 20.73 -24.95 -10.88
N LEU A 529 20.88 -23.70 -11.36
CA LEU A 529 20.70 -23.34 -12.77
C LEU A 529 22.05 -23.26 -13.48
N ASP A 530 22.08 -23.77 -14.71
CA ASP A 530 23.23 -23.63 -15.60
C ASP A 530 23.11 -22.37 -16.50
N ARG A 531 24.10 -22.18 -17.38
CA ARG A 531 24.13 -21.02 -18.28
C ARG A 531 22.95 -21.04 -19.25
N GLU A 532 22.65 -22.19 -19.84
CA GLU A 532 21.55 -22.34 -20.81
C GLU A 532 20.19 -22.06 -20.16
N ASP A 533 19.99 -22.52 -18.93
CA ASP A 533 18.81 -22.25 -18.11
C ASP A 533 18.65 -20.73 -17.92
N THR A 534 19.70 -20.07 -17.39
CA THR A 534 19.63 -18.64 -17.08
C THR A 534 19.54 -17.77 -18.33
N ASP A 535 20.13 -18.19 -19.46
CA ASP A 535 20.02 -17.49 -20.76
C ASP A 535 18.60 -17.60 -21.31
N SER A 536 18.00 -18.79 -21.22
CA SER A 536 16.61 -19.01 -21.67
C SER A 536 15.60 -18.25 -20.81
N VAL A 537 15.80 -18.21 -19.48
CA VAL A 537 14.97 -17.40 -18.56
C VAL A 537 15.14 -15.92 -18.85
N PHE A 538 16.34 -15.44 -19.18
CA PHE A 538 16.55 -14.04 -19.58
C PHE A 538 15.71 -13.66 -20.81
N ILE A 539 15.59 -14.56 -21.81
CA ILE A 539 14.71 -14.29 -22.96
C ILE A 539 13.25 -14.12 -22.52
N ALA A 540 12.79 -14.86 -21.51
CA ALA A 540 11.45 -14.69 -20.96
C ALA A 540 11.24 -13.31 -20.30
N THR A 541 12.29 -12.59 -19.90
CA THR A 541 12.17 -11.21 -19.37
C THR A 541 12.03 -10.15 -20.48
N THR A 542 12.08 -10.53 -21.75
CA THR A 542 12.02 -9.62 -22.90
C THR A 542 10.62 -9.58 -23.54
N ASN A 543 10.44 -8.74 -24.56
CA ASN A 543 9.22 -8.66 -25.38
C ASN A 543 8.85 -9.97 -26.09
N LEU A 544 9.73 -10.97 -26.10
CA LEU A 544 9.49 -12.28 -26.72
C LEU A 544 8.60 -13.22 -25.89
N ILE A 545 8.27 -12.88 -24.64
CA ILE A 545 7.44 -13.74 -23.77
C ILE A 545 6.09 -14.12 -24.42
N ASN A 546 5.44 -13.18 -25.10
CA ASN A 546 4.17 -13.42 -25.80
C ASN A 546 4.35 -14.45 -26.93
N THR A 547 5.45 -14.35 -27.67
CA THR A 547 5.81 -15.30 -28.74
C THR A 547 6.12 -16.68 -28.16
N LEU A 548 6.87 -16.74 -27.04
CA LEU A 548 7.18 -17.98 -26.33
C LEU A 548 5.90 -18.67 -25.82
N ASN A 549 4.95 -17.92 -25.26
CA ASN A 549 3.67 -18.45 -24.80
C ASN A 549 2.80 -19.00 -25.94
N LYS A 550 2.77 -18.33 -27.09
CA LYS A 550 2.10 -18.84 -28.31
C LYS A 550 2.76 -20.10 -28.86
N ILE A 551 4.08 -20.23 -28.74
CA ILE A 551 4.81 -21.46 -29.10
C ILE A 551 4.47 -22.59 -28.13
N LYS A 552 4.50 -22.32 -26.82
CA LYS A 552 4.19 -23.32 -25.77
C LYS A 552 2.75 -23.86 -25.89
N THR A 553 1.80 -23.00 -26.26
CA THR A 553 0.38 -23.36 -26.43
C THR A 553 0.03 -23.88 -27.83
N ASN A 554 1.01 -24.02 -28.73
CA ASN A 554 0.82 -24.42 -30.14
C ASN A 554 -0.14 -23.51 -30.94
N ASN A 555 -0.28 -22.23 -30.56
CA ASN A 555 -1.19 -21.26 -31.18
C ASN A 555 -0.49 -20.23 -32.07
N ILE A 556 0.81 -20.36 -32.32
CA ILE A 556 1.58 -19.35 -33.07
C ILE A 556 1.38 -19.44 -34.59
N MET A 557 1.10 -18.29 -35.22
CA MET A 557 0.99 -18.18 -36.68
C MET A 557 2.34 -17.84 -37.33
N PRO A 558 2.60 -18.27 -38.58
CA PRO A 558 3.83 -17.95 -39.28
C PRO A 558 4.12 -16.43 -39.34
N GLU A 559 3.10 -15.62 -39.66
CA GLU A 559 3.21 -14.16 -39.76
C GLU A 559 3.73 -13.50 -38.47
N GLU A 560 3.33 -14.04 -37.30
CA GLU A 560 3.75 -13.53 -36.00
C GLU A 560 5.23 -13.82 -35.71
N ILE A 561 5.72 -14.98 -36.15
CA ILE A 561 7.15 -15.34 -36.08
C ILE A 561 7.97 -14.41 -36.98
N GLU A 562 7.45 -14.11 -38.17
CA GLU A 562 8.11 -13.20 -39.10
C GLU A 562 8.15 -11.78 -38.55
N LYS A 563 7.05 -11.31 -37.95
CA LYS A 563 6.98 -10.00 -37.29
C LYS A 563 7.99 -9.91 -36.14
N ALA A 564 7.98 -10.86 -35.21
CA ALA A 564 8.94 -10.88 -34.10
C ALA A 564 10.40 -10.90 -34.58
N LEU A 565 10.70 -11.64 -35.65
CA LEU A 565 12.04 -11.65 -36.25
C LEU A 565 12.42 -10.32 -36.92
N LYS A 566 11.47 -9.65 -37.59
CA LYS A 566 11.68 -8.32 -38.19
C LYS A 566 11.93 -7.26 -37.13
N ASP A 567 11.11 -7.23 -36.08
CA ASP A 567 11.22 -6.30 -34.96
C ASP A 567 12.58 -6.47 -34.26
N LEU A 568 12.97 -7.72 -33.99
CA LEU A 568 14.26 -8.03 -33.38
C LEU A 568 15.46 -7.64 -34.27
N LYS A 569 15.35 -7.81 -35.60
CA LYS A 569 16.38 -7.35 -36.55
C LYS A 569 16.43 -5.82 -36.64
N ALA A 570 15.32 -5.11 -36.46
CA ALA A 570 15.26 -3.65 -36.45
C ALA A 570 15.91 -3.10 -35.17
N GLU A 571 15.52 -3.62 -33.99
CA GLU A 571 16.14 -3.29 -32.71
C GLU A 571 17.66 -3.52 -32.73
N ALA A 572 18.10 -4.65 -33.30
CA ALA A 572 19.52 -4.95 -33.46
C ALA A 572 20.26 -3.95 -34.35
N LYS A 573 19.59 -3.35 -35.35
CA LYS A 573 20.21 -2.32 -36.21
C LYS A 573 20.29 -0.98 -35.51
N GLU A 574 19.25 -0.57 -34.80
CA GLU A 574 19.22 0.70 -34.05
C GLU A 574 20.29 0.72 -32.96
N LEU A 575 20.43 -0.35 -32.19
CA LEU A 575 21.50 -0.51 -31.19
C LEU A 575 22.91 -0.48 -31.81
N LYS A 576 23.06 -1.04 -33.03
CA LYS A 576 24.34 -1.03 -33.76
C LYS A 576 24.67 0.33 -34.39
N SER A 577 23.67 1.16 -34.73
CA SER A 577 23.88 2.53 -35.19
C SER A 577 24.16 3.54 -34.07
N LEU A 578 23.75 3.22 -32.83
CA LEU A 578 23.96 4.07 -31.66
C LEU A 578 25.33 3.83 -30.98
N ASN A 579 25.98 2.70 -31.27
CA ASN A 579 27.32 2.37 -30.76
C ASN A 579 28.36 2.44 -31.90
N GLU A 580 29.00 3.60 -32.08
CA GLU A 580 30.32 3.67 -32.71
C GLU A 580 31.38 3.11 -31.73
N GLU A 581 31.34 1.81 -31.44
CA GLU A 581 32.42 1.09 -30.74
C GLU A 581 32.83 -0.12 -31.60
N GLU A 582 34.15 -0.24 -31.84
CA GLU A 582 34.78 -1.21 -32.75
C GLU A 582 34.35 -2.67 -32.46
N TYR A 583 34.11 -3.43 -33.53
CA TYR A 583 33.75 -4.86 -33.46
C TYR A 583 35.02 -5.71 -33.56
N ASP A 584 35.09 -6.79 -32.78
CA ASP A 584 36.10 -7.84 -32.97
C ASP A 584 35.73 -8.72 -34.19
N ILE A 585 36.71 -9.41 -34.78
CA ILE A 585 36.64 -10.23 -36.01
C ILE A 585 35.62 -11.38 -35.96
N PHE A 586 35.03 -11.64 -34.79
CA PHE A 586 33.96 -12.62 -34.56
C PHE A 586 32.56 -11.99 -34.34
N GLY A 587 32.42 -10.67 -34.46
CA GLY A 587 31.13 -9.98 -34.40
C GLY A 587 30.64 -9.60 -33.00
N ASN A 588 31.49 -9.71 -31.99
CA ASN A 588 31.19 -9.25 -30.63
C ASN A 588 31.36 -7.73 -30.51
N ILE A 589 30.44 -7.07 -29.81
CA ILE A 589 30.65 -5.68 -29.34
C ILE A 589 31.79 -5.74 -28.33
N ILE A 590 32.88 -4.99 -28.56
CA ILE A 590 33.96 -4.85 -27.57
C ILE A 590 33.45 -3.95 -26.44
N GLN A 591 32.60 -4.50 -25.57
CA GLN A 591 32.30 -3.85 -24.29
C GLN A 591 33.53 -4.02 -23.40
N ASP A 592 34.20 -2.91 -23.11
CA ASP A 592 35.41 -2.84 -22.29
C ASP A 592 35.19 -3.57 -20.94
N THR A 593 35.73 -4.77 -20.81
CA THR A 593 35.61 -5.66 -19.64
C THR A 593 36.30 -5.08 -18.40
N THR A 594 37.04 -3.97 -18.55
CA THR A 594 37.64 -3.22 -17.45
C THR A 594 36.68 -2.22 -16.79
N LYS A 595 35.55 -1.87 -17.44
CA LYS A 595 34.56 -0.92 -16.89
C LYS A 595 33.83 -1.53 -15.69
N VAL A 596 34.09 -0.94 -14.52
CA VAL A 596 33.43 -1.32 -13.27
C VAL A 596 32.00 -0.78 -13.25
N ARG A 597 31.02 -1.69 -13.23
CA ARG A 597 29.58 -1.38 -13.15
C ARG A 597 29.10 -1.42 -11.70
N LYS A 598 27.91 -0.89 -11.42
CA LYS A 598 27.30 -0.90 -10.09
C LYS A 598 25.87 -1.43 -10.12
N ILE A 599 25.54 -2.31 -9.19
CA ILE A 599 24.17 -2.73 -8.85
C ILE A 599 23.98 -2.46 -7.36
N ASN A 600 22.95 -1.71 -6.99
CA ASN A 600 22.66 -1.34 -5.59
C ASN A 600 23.92 -0.88 -4.82
N ASN A 601 24.64 0.09 -5.40
CA ASN A 601 25.92 0.63 -4.92
C ASN A 601 27.11 -0.35 -4.80
N LYS A 602 26.96 -1.64 -5.16
CA LYS A 602 28.03 -2.64 -5.18
C LYS A 602 28.66 -2.74 -6.56
N ARG A 603 29.99 -2.70 -6.62
CA ARG A 603 30.78 -2.73 -7.86
C ARG A 603 30.94 -4.16 -8.38
N HIS A 604 30.83 -4.36 -9.69
CA HIS A 604 31.08 -5.64 -10.36
C HIS A 604 31.67 -5.46 -11.76
N ARG A 605 32.18 -6.54 -12.35
CA ARG A 605 32.84 -6.56 -13.67
C ARG A 605 32.19 -7.53 -14.66
N GLU A 606 30.96 -7.95 -14.37
CA GLU A 606 30.24 -8.86 -15.25
C GLU A 606 29.55 -8.14 -16.41
N LEU A 607 29.41 -8.84 -17.52
CA LEU A 607 28.71 -8.36 -18.71
C LEU A 607 27.20 -8.67 -18.61
N PRO A 608 26.34 -7.74 -19.08
CA PRO A 608 24.91 -7.99 -19.17
C PRO A 608 24.66 -9.02 -20.27
N LYS A 609 23.63 -9.83 -20.08
CA LYS A 609 23.25 -10.80 -21.10
C LYS A 609 22.77 -10.11 -22.35
N ASP A 610 23.14 -10.68 -23.49
CA ASP A 610 22.78 -10.16 -24.80
C ASP A 610 21.75 -11.10 -25.46
N LYS A 611 20.53 -10.61 -25.59
CA LYS A 611 19.43 -11.37 -26.20
C LYS A 611 19.72 -11.74 -27.65
N PHE A 612 20.47 -10.94 -28.40
CA PHE A 612 20.78 -11.21 -29.81
C PHE A 612 21.77 -12.38 -29.94
N ASN A 613 22.74 -12.45 -29.03
CA ASN A 613 23.70 -13.54 -28.98
C ASN A 613 23.03 -14.84 -28.51
N ILE A 614 22.18 -14.78 -27.48
CA ILE A 614 21.44 -15.94 -26.98
C ILE A 614 20.50 -16.52 -28.05
N LEU A 615 19.86 -15.67 -28.86
CA LEU A 615 18.96 -16.11 -29.93
C LEU A 615 19.69 -16.45 -31.24
N GLU A 616 21.00 -16.23 -31.32
CA GLU A 616 21.84 -16.42 -32.52
C GLU A 616 21.27 -15.76 -33.79
N VAL A 617 20.62 -14.60 -33.65
CA VAL A 617 19.97 -13.92 -34.80
C VAL A 617 20.96 -13.07 -35.58
N ASN A 618 21.20 -13.44 -36.84
CA ASN A 618 22.00 -12.69 -37.80
C ASN A 618 21.16 -12.23 -39.01
N LYS A 619 21.78 -11.48 -39.93
CA LYS A 619 21.10 -10.96 -41.14
C LYS A 619 20.43 -12.09 -41.95
N ASN A 620 21.03 -13.28 -41.95
CA ASN A 620 20.65 -14.44 -42.74
C ASN A 620 19.68 -15.41 -42.01
N THR A 621 19.39 -15.18 -40.72
CA THR A 621 18.45 -16.03 -39.96
C THR A 621 17.08 -16.02 -40.62
N LYS A 622 16.60 -17.22 -40.97
CA LYS A 622 15.28 -17.48 -41.56
C LYS A 622 14.25 -17.80 -40.47
N GLN A 623 12.98 -17.59 -40.79
CA GLN A 623 11.83 -17.82 -39.90
C GLN A 623 11.82 -19.20 -39.23
N ILE A 624 12.13 -20.27 -39.98
CA ILE A 624 12.16 -21.65 -39.46
C ILE A 624 13.26 -21.83 -38.41
N GLY A 625 14.47 -21.31 -38.68
CA GLY A 625 15.58 -21.38 -37.73
C GLY A 625 15.25 -20.64 -36.43
N PHE A 626 14.65 -19.45 -36.55
CA PHE A 626 14.21 -18.68 -35.39
C PHE A 626 13.13 -19.40 -34.56
N LYS A 627 12.15 -20.05 -35.23
CA LYS A 627 11.13 -20.87 -34.54
C LYS A 627 11.76 -22.00 -33.73
N LEU A 628 12.74 -22.71 -34.29
CA LEU A 628 13.42 -23.82 -33.60
C LEU A 628 14.20 -23.33 -32.37
N VAL A 629 14.88 -22.19 -32.46
CA VAL A 629 15.57 -21.57 -31.33
C VAL A 629 14.57 -21.21 -30.22
N LEU A 630 13.45 -20.58 -30.57
CA LEU A 630 12.41 -20.25 -29.58
C LEU A 630 11.79 -21.51 -28.94
N GLN A 631 11.60 -22.60 -29.70
CA GLN A 631 11.15 -23.88 -29.16
C GLN A 631 12.15 -24.47 -28.17
N SER A 632 13.46 -24.39 -28.48
CA SER A 632 14.52 -24.81 -27.56
C SER A 632 14.49 -23.98 -26.27
N ILE A 633 14.28 -22.67 -26.38
CA ILE A 633 14.17 -21.77 -25.22
C ILE A 633 12.98 -22.16 -24.34
N VAL A 634 11.80 -22.44 -24.92
CA VAL A 634 10.63 -22.90 -24.14
C VAL A 634 10.95 -24.18 -23.37
N GLN A 635 11.60 -25.16 -24.01
CA GLN A 635 12.00 -26.42 -23.36
C GLN A 635 12.99 -26.19 -22.21
N ASN A 636 13.99 -25.33 -22.43
CA ASN A 636 14.99 -25.00 -21.42
C ASN A 636 14.37 -24.26 -20.24
N ILE A 637 13.41 -23.36 -20.45
CA ILE A 637 12.65 -22.72 -19.37
C ILE A 637 11.88 -23.76 -18.54
N THR A 638 11.23 -24.75 -19.18
CA THR A 638 10.53 -25.81 -18.45
C THR A 638 11.49 -26.65 -17.60
N LYS A 639 12.65 -27.03 -18.14
CA LYS A 639 13.69 -27.75 -17.38
C LYS A 639 14.24 -26.91 -16.22
N ALA A 640 14.47 -25.63 -16.44
CA ALA A 640 14.94 -24.73 -15.40
C ALA A 640 13.91 -24.62 -14.26
N LEU A 641 12.60 -24.60 -14.58
CA LEU A 641 11.54 -24.52 -13.57
C LEU A 641 11.50 -25.75 -12.66
N ASP A 642 11.79 -26.94 -13.19
CA ASP A 642 11.87 -28.15 -12.37
C ASP A 642 13.06 -28.11 -11.37
N LYS A 643 14.15 -27.40 -11.72
CA LYS A 643 15.32 -27.17 -10.86
C LYS A 643 15.12 -26.01 -9.86
N GLY A 644 14.25 -25.05 -10.17
CA GLY A 644 13.95 -23.88 -9.36
C GLY A 644 13.09 -24.20 -8.14
N ILE A 645 13.46 -23.69 -6.97
CA ILE A 645 12.72 -23.90 -5.71
C ILE A 645 12.59 -22.55 -5.01
N ILE A 646 11.36 -22.22 -4.61
CA ILE A 646 11.05 -21.01 -3.85
C ILE A 646 11.36 -21.24 -2.37
N PRO A 647 12.19 -20.40 -1.73
CA PRO A 647 12.76 -20.66 -0.41
C PRO A 647 11.85 -20.36 0.78
N GLU A 648 10.73 -19.66 0.58
CA GLU A 648 9.77 -19.29 1.63
C GLU A 648 8.41 -18.96 1.01
N SER A 649 7.32 -19.06 1.77
CA SER A 649 5.97 -18.77 1.29
C SER A 649 5.77 -17.26 1.06
N LEU A 650 5.19 -16.87 -0.07
CA LEU A 650 4.94 -15.46 -0.40
C LEU A 650 3.74 -15.27 -1.35
N PRO A 651 3.04 -14.13 -1.29
CA PRO A 651 2.08 -13.75 -2.33
C PRO A 651 2.81 -13.24 -3.59
N VAL A 652 2.30 -13.62 -4.76
CA VAL A 652 2.75 -13.11 -6.05
C VAL A 652 1.55 -12.58 -6.86
N TYR A 653 1.79 -11.57 -7.68
CA TYR A 653 0.75 -10.78 -8.35
C TYR A 653 0.93 -10.80 -9.86
N LYS A 654 -0.16 -10.92 -10.61
CA LYS A 654 -0.15 -10.76 -12.07
C LYS A 654 -1.39 -10.01 -12.53
N ALA A 655 -1.19 -8.92 -13.26
CA ALA A 655 -2.27 -8.13 -13.83
C ALA A 655 -2.49 -8.46 -15.31
N ILE A 656 -3.74 -8.64 -15.72
CA ILE A 656 -4.13 -9.01 -17.09
C ILE A 656 -5.32 -8.15 -17.53
N ASN A 657 -5.25 -7.53 -18.71
CA ASN A 657 -6.34 -6.70 -19.22
C ASN A 657 -7.47 -7.56 -19.80
N GLY A 658 -8.64 -7.58 -19.14
CA GLY A 658 -9.87 -8.21 -19.61
C GLY A 658 -9.87 -9.74 -19.77
N GLU A 659 -8.71 -10.39 -19.80
CA GLU A 659 -8.55 -11.83 -20.02
C GLU A 659 -8.41 -12.62 -18.72
N LEU A 660 -8.66 -13.93 -18.79
CA LEU A 660 -8.46 -14.85 -17.68
C LEU A 660 -7.01 -15.36 -17.64
N LEU A 661 -6.52 -15.65 -16.44
CA LEU A 661 -5.21 -16.28 -16.25
C LEU A 661 -5.14 -17.65 -16.94
N ASN A 662 -4.28 -17.79 -17.95
CA ASN A 662 -4.02 -19.06 -18.62
C ASN A 662 -2.93 -19.85 -17.88
N ASN A 663 -3.31 -20.94 -17.22
CA ASN A 663 -2.38 -21.80 -16.46
C ASN A 663 -1.40 -22.60 -17.35
N LYS A 664 -1.63 -22.69 -18.67
CA LYS A 664 -0.74 -23.42 -19.60
C LYS A 664 0.45 -22.58 -20.09
N GLU A 665 0.40 -21.27 -19.91
CA GLU A 665 1.44 -20.34 -20.33
C GLU A 665 2.64 -20.28 -19.37
N ILE A 666 3.71 -19.60 -19.78
CA ILE A 666 4.78 -19.17 -18.88
C ILE A 666 4.29 -17.89 -18.22
N ASN A 667 3.81 -18.01 -16.97
CA ASN A 667 3.27 -16.89 -16.22
C ASN A 667 4.38 -16.21 -15.41
N ILE A 668 4.66 -14.96 -15.75
CA ILE A 668 5.52 -14.08 -14.97
C ILE A 668 4.63 -13.35 -13.97
N PHE A 669 4.96 -13.49 -12.69
CA PHE A 669 4.35 -12.77 -11.59
C PHE A 669 5.33 -11.78 -11.01
N ASN A 670 4.81 -10.79 -10.31
CA ASN A 670 5.57 -9.79 -9.58
C ASN A 670 5.32 -9.97 -8.08
N ILE A 671 6.38 -9.89 -7.29
CA ILE A 671 6.26 -9.90 -5.83
C ILE A 671 5.73 -8.54 -5.34
N ASN A 672 6.00 -7.47 -6.09
CA ASN A 672 5.55 -6.12 -5.77
C ASN A 672 4.25 -5.78 -6.53
N PRO A 673 3.10 -5.67 -5.85
CA PRO A 673 1.82 -5.38 -6.50
C PRO A 673 1.75 -3.96 -7.09
N GLU A 674 2.41 -2.98 -6.49
CA GLU A 674 2.43 -1.60 -6.97
C GLU A 674 3.11 -1.50 -8.34
N LYS A 675 4.29 -2.13 -8.48
CA LYS A 675 5.01 -2.17 -9.77
C LYS A 675 4.21 -2.90 -10.86
N GLU A 676 3.55 -3.99 -10.50
CA GLU A 676 2.70 -4.74 -11.43
C GLU A 676 1.56 -3.86 -11.96
N MET A 677 0.90 -3.13 -11.06
CA MET A 677 -0.19 -2.23 -11.44
C MET A 677 0.29 -1.03 -12.26
N GLN A 678 1.45 -0.45 -11.94
CA GLN A 678 2.02 0.67 -12.71
C GLN A 678 2.27 0.31 -14.18
N GLU A 679 2.60 -0.95 -14.47
CA GLU A 679 2.76 -1.44 -15.85
C GLU A 679 1.40 -1.73 -16.50
N ALA A 680 0.51 -2.44 -15.81
CA ALA A 680 -0.79 -2.84 -16.36
C ALA A 680 -1.70 -1.63 -16.66
N VAL A 681 -1.65 -0.60 -15.82
CA VAL A 681 -2.45 0.62 -16.00
C VAL A 681 -2.02 1.43 -17.22
N LYS A 682 -0.82 1.24 -17.78
CA LYS A 682 -0.39 1.90 -19.02
C LYS A 682 -0.94 1.25 -20.29
N VAL A 683 -1.40 0.00 -20.21
CA VAL A 683 -1.90 -0.75 -21.37
C VAL A 683 -3.37 -0.42 -21.62
N ASP A 684 -3.76 -0.24 -22.87
CA ASP A 684 -5.13 0.06 -23.27
C ASP A 684 -6.14 -0.95 -22.69
N GLY A 685 -7.25 -0.43 -22.16
CA GLY A 685 -8.34 -1.21 -21.57
C GLY A 685 -8.79 -0.69 -20.20
N ASP A 686 -10.11 -0.77 -19.97
CA ASP A 686 -10.76 -0.24 -18.76
C ASP A 686 -10.86 -1.26 -17.62
N LYS A 687 -10.66 -2.55 -17.92
CA LYS A 687 -10.84 -3.65 -16.96
C LYS A 687 -9.56 -4.46 -16.82
N ILE A 688 -9.07 -4.58 -15.59
CA ILE A 688 -7.86 -5.32 -15.25
C ILE A 688 -8.23 -6.41 -14.24
N ASN A 689 -7.85 -7.65 -14.53
CA ASN A 689 -7.92 -8.75 -13.58
C ASN A 689 -6.56 -8.86 -12.87
N LEU A 690 -6.54 -8.64 -11.56
CA LEU A 690 -5.35 -8.79 -10.73
C LEU A 690 -5.41 -10.14 -10.00
N TYR A 691 -4.51 -11.05 -10.35
CA TYR A 691 -4.39 -12.35 -9.72
C TYR A 691 -3.37 -12.28 -8.60
N LYS A 692 -3.81 -12.49 -7.36
CA LYS A 692 -2.94 -12.67 -6.19
C LYS A 692 -2.90 -14.14 -5.84
N ILE A 693 -1.71 -14.72 -5.78
CA ILE A 693 -1.53 -16.16 -5.54
C ILE A 693 -0.58 -16.35 -4.37
N HIS A 694 -1.06 -17.01 -3.33
CA HIS A 694 -0.27 -17.40 -2.16
C HIS A 694 0.55 -18.65 -2.46
N ILE A 695 1.83 -18.46 -2.79
CA ILE A 695 2.77 -19.54 -3.09
C ILE A 695 3.36 -20.09 -1.80
N LYS A 696 3.39 -21.42 -1.68
CA LYS A 696 3.99 -22.13 -0.53
C LYS A 696 5.49 -22.33 -0.72
N GLU A 697 6.23 -22.36 0.39
CA GLU A 697 7.64 -22.77 0.41
C GLU A 697 7.83 -24.12 -0.31
N GLY A 698 8.92 -24.27 -1.07
CA GLY A 698 9.19 -25.48 -1.84
C GLY A 698 8.56 -25.52 -3.23
N SER A 699 7.65 -24.59 -3.56
CA SER A 699 7.04 -24.49 -4.89
C SER A 699 8.09 -24.27 -5.99
N LYS A 700 7.78 -24.77 -7.20
CA LYS A 700 8.65 -24.65 -8.37
C LYS A 700 8.55 -23.27 -9.00
N GLY A 701 9.66 -22.56 -9.04
CA GLY A 701 9.72 -21.20 -9.59
C GLY A 701 11.13 -20.66 -9.71
N ILE A 702 11.26 -19.60 -10.50
CA ILE A 702 12.52 -18.93 -10.81
C ILE A 702 12.32 -17.42 -10.68
N ALA A 703 13.00 -16.80 -9.72
CA ALA A 703 13.06 -15.35 -9.61
C ALA A 703 13.97 -14.71 -10.67
N PHE A 704 13.63 -13.50 -11.10
CA PHE A 704 14.49 -12.65 -11.92
C PHE A 704 15.53 -11.94 -11.04
N SER A 705 16.38 -12.76 -10.42
CA SER A 705 17.52 -12.31 -9.65
C SER A 705 18.65 -11.76 -10.55
N ASN A 706 19.67 -11.16 -9.95
CA ASN A 706 20.75 -10.53 -10.69
C ASN A 706 21.43 -11.49 -11.71
N ILE A 707 21.55 -12.79 -11.38
CA ILE A 707 22.15 -13.82 -12.24
C ILE A 707 21.35 -14.07 -13.54
N ILE A 708 20.07 -13.70 -13.58
CA ILE A 708 19.28 -13.81 -14.81
C ILE A 708 19.67 -12.72 -15.82
N PHE A 709 20.08 -11.54 -15.36
CA PHE A 709 20.36 -10.40 -16.25
C PHE A 709 21.83 -10.25 -16.65
N TYR A 710 22.74 -10.81 -15.87
CA TYR A 710 24.18 -10.72 -16.08
C TYR A 710 24.82 -12.09 -16.12
N ASP A 711 25.87 -12.22 -16.93
CA ASP A 711 26.79 -13.34 -16.80
C ASP A 711 27.48 -13.28 -15.42
N ASN A 712 28.04 -14.40 -14.98
CA ASN A 712 28.78 -14.44 -13.71
C ASN A 712 30.06 -15.27 -13.83
N GLN A 713 30.78 -15.07 -14.94
CA GLN A 713 32.01 -15.79 -15.23
C GLN A 713 33.12 -15.42 -14.24
N ASN A 714 33.22 -14.13 -13.88
CA ASN A 714 34.26 -13.64 -12.95
C ASN A 714 33.85 -13.76 -11.47
N LYS A 715 32.64 -14.28 -11.18
CA LYS A 715 32.07 -14.42 -9.83
C LYS A 715 32.03 -13.11 -9.03
N THR A 716 31.91 -11.97 -9.71
CA THR A 716 31.86 -10.64 -9.10
C THR A 716 30.45 -10.07 -9.00
N LEU A 717 29.43 -10.74 -9.56
CA LEU A 717 28.06 -10.23 -9.56
C LEU A 717 27.49 -10.19 -8.13
N PRO A 718 26.93 -9.05 -7.67
CA PRO A 718 26.33 -8.94 -6.36
C PRO A 718 25.15 -9.92 -6.22
N ILE A 719 25.07 -10.56 -5.05
CA ILE A 719 23.96 -11.46 -4.73
C ILE A 719 22.71 -10.65 -4.41
N GLY A 720 21.61 -10.94 -5.10
CA GLY A 720 20.34 -10.26 -4.87
C GLY A 720 19.39 -10.32 -6.06
N MET A 721 18.29 -9.60 -5.92
CA MET A 721 17.21 -9.44 -6.89
C MET A 721 16.91 -7.95 -7.06
N ASP A 722 17.96 -7.18 -7.34
CA ASP A 722 17.91 -5.71 -7.34
C ASP A 722 17.37 -5.15 -8.67
N LEU A 723 17.46 -5.93 -9.75
CA LEU A 723 17.10 -5.50 -11.11
C LEU A 723 15.62 -5.71 -11.45
N SER A 724 14.95 -6.64 -10.77
CA SER A 724 13.54 -6.96 -11.02
C SER A 724 12.90 -7.55 -9.78
N THR A 725 11.61 -7.33 -9.59
CA THR A 725 10.80 -7.96 -8.52
C THR A 725 9.94 -9.10 -9.05
N LYS A 726 10.19 -9.56 -10.29
CA LYS A 726 9.39 -10.56 -10.98
C LYS A 726 9.96 -11.98 -10.90
N MET A 727 9.10 -12.98 -11.06
CA MET A 727 9.47 -14.38 -11.09
C MET A 727 8.54 -15.18 -12.00
N ILE A 728 9.01 -16.32 -12.49
CA ILE A 728 8.19 -17.31 -13.17
C ILE A 728 7.77 -18.36 -12.15
N VAL A 729 6.48 -18.67 -12.09
CA VAL A 729 5.94 -19.76 -11.26
C VAL A 729 5.31 -20.80 -12.17
N ASP A 730 5.61 -22.08 -11.93
CA ASP A 730 4.99 -23.17 -12.68
C ASP A 730 3.56 -23.43 -12.18
N MET A 731 2.58 -22.81 -12.85
CA MET A 731 1.17 -22.96 -12.53
C MET A 731 0.57 -24.31 -12.96
N SER A 732 1.26 -25.08 -13.81
CA SER A 732 0.68 -26.29 -14.41
C SER A 732 0.46 -27.43 -13.41
N LYS A 733 1.19 -27.39 -12.29
CA LYS A 733 1.15 -28.39 -11.22
C LYS A 733 0.48 -27.87 -9.94
N LEU A 734 -0.02 -26.63 -9.95
CA LEU A 734 -0.62 -26.00 -8.79
C LEU A 734 -2.14 -26.09 -8.85
N HIS A 735 -2.75 -26.49 -7.74
CA HIS A 735 -4.20 -26.41 -7.58
C HIS A 735 -4.54 -25.14 -6.80
N LEU A 736 -5.43 -24.33 -7.36
CA LEU A 736 -5.78 -23.02 -6.82
C LEU A 736 -7.19 -23.03 -6.26
N LYS A 737 -7.34 -22.54 -5.02
CA LYS A 737 -8.64 -22.28 -4.40
C LYS A 737 -8.86 -20.79 -4.26
N LEU A 738 -9.97 -20.28 -4.79
CA LEU A 738 -10.35 -18.88 -4.65
C LEU A 738 -10.74 -18.62 -3.18
N LEU A 739 -10.01 -17.72 -2.53
CA LEU A 739 -10.30 -17.25 -1.17
C LEU A 739 -11.28 -16.09 -1.17
N ASP A 740 -11.01 -15.08 -2.01
CA ASP A 740 -11.77 -13.84 -2.02
C ASP A 740 -11.75 -13.18 -3.41
N LYS A 741 -12.77 -12.35 -3.66
CA LYS A 741 -12.91 -11.55 -4.86
C LYS A 741 -13.29 -10.12 -4.51
N LYS A 742 -12.39 -9.17 -4.79
CA LYS A 742 -12.59 -7.74 -4.51
C LYS A 742 -12.57 -6.92 -5.78
N ASN A 743 -13.24 -5.77 -5.77
CA ASN A 743 -13.18 -4.80 -6.86
C ASN A 743 -12.74 -3.44 -6.31
N PHE A 744 -11.84 -2.78 -7.04
CA PHE A 744 -11.44 -1.41 -6.75
C PHE A 744 -11.14 -0.65 -8.04
N ASN A 745 -10.98 0.67 -7.94
CA ASN A 745 -10.69 1.52 -9.07
C ASN A 745 -9.33 2.21 -8.91
N VAL A 746 -8.62 2.40 -10.02
CA VAL A 746 -7.35 3.15 -10.07
C VAL A 746 -7.47 4.23 -11.14
N ALA A 747 -7.09 5.44 -10.74
CA ALA A 747 -6.95 6.58 -11.61
C ALA A 747 -5.64 6.49 -12.40
N SER A 748 -5.72 6.82 -13.68
CA SER A 748 -4.60 6.85 -14.60
C SER A 748 -4.67 8.10 -15.48
N PHE A 749 -3.51 8.63 -15.79
CA PHE A 749 -3.33 9.79 -16.64
C PHE A 749 -2.65 9.30 -17.93
N GLU A 750 -3.18 9.67 -19.10
CA GLU A 750 -2.59 9.24 -20.39
C GLU A 750 -1.11 9.67 -20.51
N ASP A 751 -0.79 10.90 -20.10
CA ASP A 751 0.57 11.37 -19.91
C ASP A 751 0.76 11.87 -18.48
N SER A 752 1.57 11.14 -17.70
CA SER A 752 1.85 11.49 -16.30
C SER A 752 2.54 12.84 -16.12
N ASN A 753 3.18 13.36 -17.18
CA ASN A 753 3.88 14.64 -17.16
C ASN A 753 3.02 15.81 -17.64
N ASP A 754 1.85 15.55 -18.22
CA ASP A 754 0.89 16.57 -18.63
C ASP A 754 -0.22 16.69 -17.59
N ASP A 755 -0.30 17.85 -16.91
CA ASP A 755 -1.34 18.14 -15.92
C ASP A 755 -2.75 18.23 -16.55
N PHE A 756 -2.84 18.38 -17.88
CA PHE A 756 -4.09 18.38 -18.66
C PHE A 756 -4.39 17.07 -19.37
N SER A 757 -3.60 16.02 -19.11
CA SER A 757 -3.84 14.70 -19.68
C SER A 757 -5.21 14.16 -19.30
N ASP A 758 -5.80 13.39 -20.23
CA ASP A 758 -7.08 12.76 -20.00
C ASP A 758 -6.99 11.82 -18.80
N PHE A 759 -7.98 11.98 -17.92
CA PHE A 759 -8.12 11.21 -16.70
C PHE A 759 -8.99 9.98 -16.96
N ILE A 760 -8.41 8.80 -16.86
CA ILE A 760 -9.07 7.52 -17.13
C ILE A 760 -9.09 6.70 -15.85
N ILE A 761 -10.25 6.13 -15.54
CA ILE A 761 -10.39 5.21 -14.41
C ILE A 761 -10.45 3.79 -14.92
N LYS A 762 -9.55 2.96 -14.40
CA LYS A 762 -9.53 1.53 -14.64
C LYS A 762 -10.19 0.81 -13.47
N ASN A 763 -11.03 -0.15 -13.79
CA ASN A 763 -11.67 -1.04 -12.83
C ASN A 763 -10.84 -2.31 -12.68
N ILE A 764 -10.49 -2.65 -11.45
CA ILE A 764 -9.65 -3.79 -11.13
C ILE A 764 -10.48 -4.81 -10.36
N THR A 765 -10.49 -6.04 -10.85
CA THR A 765 -11.04 -7.20 -10.12
C THR A 765 -9.89 -8.04 -9.61
N VAL A 766 -9.78 -8.15 -8.29
CA VAL A 766 -8.80 -9.02 -7.62
C VAL A 766 -9.38 -10.40 -7.45
N PHE A 767 -8.60 -11.41 -7.82
CA PHE A 767 -8.83 -12.79 -7.49
C PHE A 767 -7.72 -13.25 -6.55
N ASP A 768 -8.06 -13.51 -5.29
CA ASP A 768 -7.13 -13.98 -4.26
C ASP A 768 -7.19 -15.50 -4.18
N TYR A 769 -6.07 -16.18 -4.47
CA TYR A 769 -5.96 -17.62 -4.56
C TYR A 769 -4.95 -18.18 -3.56
N GLU A 770 -5.28 -19.33 -2.98
CA GLU A 770 -4.37 -20.16 -2.19
C GLU A 770 -3.98 -21.44 -2.95
N VAL A 771 -2.72 -21.83 -2.86
CA VAL A 771 -2.24 -23.12 -3.39
C VAL A 771 -2.60 -24.24 -2.40
N VAL A 772 -3.37 -25.21 -2.87
CA VAL A 772 -3.83 -26.35 -2.07
C VAL A 772 -3.26 -27.66 -2.60
N GLU A 773 -3.07 -28.65 -1.73
CA GLU A 773 -2.72 -30.01 -2.13
C GLU A 773 -3.97 -30.79 -2.55
N LEU A 774 -3.84 -31.74 -3.48
CA LEU A 774 -4.95 -32.53 -4.03
C LEU A 774 -5.80 -33.21 -2.95
N GLU A 775 -5.17 -33.69 -1.88
CA GLU A 775 -5.81 -34.40 -0.77
C GLU A 775 -6.80 -33.52 0.02
N ASP A 776 -6.64 -32.20 -0.02
CA ASP A 776 -7.52 -31.24 0.66
C ASP A 776 -8.72 -30.82 -0.20
N LEU A 777 -8.61 -30.91 -1.53
CA LEU A 777 -9.69 -30.60 -2.46
C LEU A 777 -10.74 -31.72 -2.51
N GLU A 778 -10.32 -32.98 -2.42
CA GLU A 778 -11.21 -34.14 -2.36
C GLU A 778 -12.09 -34.14 -1.08
N LYS A 779 -11.59 -33.58 0.03
CA LYS A 779 -12.39 -33.39 1.26
C LYS A 779 -13.38 -32.23 1.19
N ALA A 780 -13.17 -31.26 0.29
CA ALA A 780 -14.00 -30.06 0.17
C ALA A 780 -15.16 -30.19 -0.82
N GLY A 781 -15.23 -31.27 -1.61
CA GLY A 781 -16.38 -31.56 -2.48
C GLY A 781 -16.64 -30.53 -3.58
N ILE A 782 -15.60 -29.90 -4.13
CA ILE A 782 -15.73 -28.92 -5.21
C ILE A 782 -15.28 -29.60 -6.51
N GLU A 783 -16.24 -29.96 -7.37
CA GLU A 783 -15.98 -30.35 -8.76
C GLU A 783 -15.57 -29.13 -9.60
N GLU A 784 -14.71 -29.39 -10.60
CA GLU A 784 -13.88 -28.46 -11.41
C GLU A 784 -14.46 -27.10 -11.84
#